data_AF-A0A3B4GPT3-F1
#
_entry.id   AF-A0A3B4GPT3-F1
#
_cell.length_a   1.000
_cell.length_b   1.000
_cell.length_c   1.000
_cell.angle_alpha   90.00
_cell.angle_beta   90.00
_cell.angle_gamma   90.00
#
_symmetry.space_group_name_H-M   'P 1'
#
loop_
_entity.id
_entity.type
_entity.pdbx_description
1 polymer ?
#
loop_
_entity_poly.entity_id
_entity_poly.type
_entity_poly.pdbx_seq_one_letter_code
_entity_poly.pdbx_strand_id
1 'polypeptide(L)'
;MKMVNLKQAILQAWKDRWSDYQWAINIKKNFPKGVTWDYLNLAEALMEQAMIGPSPNPLILSYLKYAISSQMVSYSSVLMAISKFDDFSRELCVKSLLEIMDMFCHRLSCHGKTEECIGLCRALLAVVVWLLQGCAWYCEKLRELGPSASTETSLGACQERLQSLMNSTKNRALVHIARLEDQGIEVCVGICLHTGLCSVIPLMLSEQSDPPVYASFPSVHAFIMLEGTMNLTGEIQPLVEQLMMIKRMQRIPAPLFVLEIWKACFTGLIESPEGTEELKWTAFTFLKVRSTSTRKTWSSLFMFTCIYQVQRCSNFFFIFSPFASLRSCDCLGMLLTECNKLGLLSDSNTVNLTSKRTEDREFAPRLKTAENANIQPNPGLILRAEPTVTNILKTVDADHSKSPEGLLGVLGHMLSGKSLDLLLAAAAATGKLKSFARKFINGILTLWMFSSFPLAKSASVRALLFDISFLMLCHVVQTYGSEVILSDPSPSGETPFFETWLQTCMPEEGKTLNPENPCFRPEPGKVESLVTLLNNSSEMKLVQVKWHEICLSIPAAILEVLNAWENGVLSVEAVQKITDNIKGKVCSMAICAVAWLVAHVRMLGRDEREKPQTMIRQLVTPLYGENTLQFYNERVIIMSSIMEHMCADVFQQTGATLRSPVEGQEPIPYRNLLPPKEPIHTALSKQFQAVLRKGWVDSRALHLFESLLNMGGVFWFTNNLVKELLKETRQEWANRVVELLYSIFCLDTQQITLTLLGTILPNLLTDSAHWRSLADPPGKALAKLSVWCALSSYSSHHKGSLSARQRKRQREDIEDYNSLFPLDDTQPSKLMRLLSSNEDEPVALSSPGDRSMSSSLSASQLHTVNMRDPLNRVLANLFLLISSILGSKMAGPHTQFVQSFMEECVECLEQGSRGSILQFMPFTMVYELVKLPALAKPKVVLAITDLTLPLGRRVAAKAISAL
;
A
#
# COMPACT_ATOMS: atom_id res chain seq x y z
N MET A 1 51.21 3.15 49.89
CA MET A 1 51.83 3.72 48.66
C MET A 1 51.06 4.99 48.30
N LYS A 2 51.71 6.16 48.29
CA LYS A 2 51.06 7.42 47.88
C LYS A 2 50.76 7.32 46.38
N MET A 3 49.51 7.58 45.97
CA MET A 3 49.19 7.81 44.57
C MET A 3 50.11 8.92 44.05
N VAL A 4 51.00 8.60 43.13
CA VAL A 4 51.85 9.60 42.47
C VAL A 4 50.93 10.48 41.63
N ASN A 5 50.98 11.79 41.83
CA ASN A 5 50.23 12.74 41.01
C ASN A 5 50.77 12.66 39.57
N LEU A 6 49.89 12.36 38.61
CA LEU A 6 50.24 12.16 37.21
C LEU A 6 51.00 13.34 36.60
N LYS A 7 50.60 14.58 36.93
CA LYS A 7 51.31 15.79 36.46
C LYS A 7 52.73 15.86 37.01
N GLN A 8 52.94 15.48 38.27
CA GLN A 8 54.28 15.43 38.86
C GLN A 8 55.15 14.36 38.22
N ALA A 9 54.59 13.19 37.89
CA ALA A 9 55.32 12.13 37.18
C ALA A 9 55.75 12.57 35.77
N ILE A 10 54.88 13.26 35.03
CA ILE A 10 55.20 13.81 33.70
C ILE A 10 56.31 14.86 33.81
N LEU A 11 56.20 15.79 34.78
CA LEU A 11 57.22 16.81 35.01
C LEU A 11 58.56 16.23 35.45
N GLN A 12 58.56 15.16 36.24
CA GLN A 12 59.79 14.46 36.62
C GLN A 12 60.44 13.80 35.40
N ALA A 13 59.66 13.11 34.57
CA ALA A 13 60.16 12.52 33.33
C ALA A 13 60.71 13.57 32.35
N TRP A 14 60.11 14.76 32.32
CA TRP A 14 60.59 15.88 31.54
C TRP A 14 61.91 16.45 32.11
N LYS A 15 62.00 16.66 33.42
CA LYS A 15 63.23 17.13 34.10
C LYS A 15 64.39 16.17 33.89
N ASP A 16 64.13 14.87 34.00
CA ASP A 16 65.13 13.81 33.88
C ASP A 16 65.41 13.41 32.41
N ARG A 17 64.76 14.08 31.44
CA ARG A 17 64.90 13.85 29.99
C ARG A 17 64.80 12.37 29.58
N TRP A 18 63.80 11.68 30.11
CA TRP A 18 63.57 10.28 29.76
C TRP A 18 63.31 10.11 28.26
N SER A 19 63.79 9.00 27.69
CA SER A 19 63.35 8.58 26.36
C SER A 19 61.88 8.11 26.41
N ASP A 20 61.19 8.11 25.27
CA ASP A 20 59.79 7.65 25.17
C ASP A 20 59.58 6.26 25.79
N TYR A 21 60.53 5.34 25.57
CA TYR A 21 60.51 3.98 26.12
C TYR A 21 60.72 3.96 27.65
N GLN A 22 61.68 4.73 28.16
CA GLN A 22 61.92 4.85 29.61
C GLN A 22 60.71 5.46 30.31
N TRP A 23 60.11 6.48 29.70
CA TRP A 23 58.88 7.10 30.19
C TRP A 23 57.73 6.11 30.27
N ALA A 24 57.44 5.38 29.19
CA ALA A 24 56.33 4.42 29.16
C ALA A 24 56.49 3.30 30.21
N ILE A 25 57.71 2.80 30.43
CA ILE A 25 57.98 1.78 31.46
C ILE A 25 57.78 2.36 32.86
N ASN A 26 58.38 3.51 33.14
CA ASN A 26 58.38 4.08 34.49
C ASN A 26 56.99 4.60 34.87
N ILE A 27 56.24 5.16 33.91
CA ILE A 27 54.86 5.56 34.17
C ILE A 27 54.00 4.32 34.46
N LYS A 28 54.13 3.23 33.69
CA LYS A 28 53.41 1.97 33.96
C LYS A 28 53.75 1.31 35.30
N LYS A 29 54.97 1.48 35.80
CA LYS A 29 55.38 1.00 37.14
C LYS A 29 54.76 1.80 38.30
N ASN A 30 54.48 3.08 38.08
CA ASN A 30 54.03 4.00 39.12
C ASN A 30 52.51 4.01 39.34
N PHE A 31 51.73 3.33 38.48
CA PHE A 31 50.28 3.25 38.56
C PHE A 31 49.79 1.80 38.78
N PRO A 32 48.66 1.60 39.49
CA PRO A 32 48.14 0.28 39.81
C PRO A 32 47.77 -0.52 38.55
N LYS A 33 48.10 -1.82 38.56
CA LYS A 33 47.72 -2.75 37.48
C LYS A 33 46.20 -2.87 37.44
N GLY A 34 45.60 -2.62 36.28
CA GLY A 34 44.16 -2.79 36.03
C GLY A 34 43.36 -1.51 35.78
N VAL A 35 43.94 -0.32 35.97
CA VAL A 35 43.31 0.96 35.61
C VAL A 35 43.64 1.31 34.16
N THR A 36 42.64 1.61 33.34
CA THR A 36 42.83 2.10 31.98
C THR A 36 43.32 3.56 32.01
N TRP A 37 44.33 3.89 31.22
CA TRP A 37 44.98 5.21 31.23
C TRP A 37 44.04 6.37 30.88
N ASP A 38 42.94 6.10 30.18
CA ASP A 38 41.89 7.08 29.91
C ASP A 38 41.16 7.53 31.18
N TYR A 39 40.97 6.67 32.18
CA TYR A 39 40.39 7.06 33.48
C TYR A 39 41.32 7.97 34.29
N LEU A 40 42.62 7.93 33.99
CA LEU A 40 43.62 8.81 34.60
C LEU A 40 43.77 10.13 33.85
N ASN A 41 42.99 10.36 32.78
CA ASN A 41 43.09 11.54 31.90
C ASN A 41 44.52 11.79 31.39
N LEU A 42 45.26 10.72 31.05
CA LEU A 42 46.67 10.81 30.64
C LEU A 42 46.88 11.70 29.40
N ALA A 43 46.00 11.57 28.40
CA ALA A 43 46.07 12.39 27.18
C ALA A 43 45.93 13.89 27.49
N GLU A 44 44.98 14.25 28.35
CA GLU A 44 44.77 15.64 28.80
C GLU A 44 45.96 16.15 29.61
N ALA A 45 46.46 15.36 30.57
CA ALA A 45 47.60 15.76 31.38
C ALA A 45 48.88 15.97 30.54
N LEU A 46 49.16 15.09 29.56
CA LEU A 46 50.29 15.28 28.64
C LEU A 46 50.09 16.50 27.75
N MET A 47 48.87 16.72 27.24
CA MET A 47 48.57 17.85 26.36
C MET A 47 48.67 19.19 27.10
N GLU A 48 48.09 19.31 28.30
CA GLU A 48 48.20 20.51 29.12
C GLU A 48 49.66 20.86 29.41
N GLN A 49 50.49 19.88 29.78
CA GLN A 49 51.91 20.12 30.08
C GLN A 49 52.74 20.42 28.82
N ALA A 50 52.36 19.86 27.66
CA ALA A 50 53.01 20.17 26.40
C ALA A 50 52.72 21.61 25.94
N MET A 51 51.55 22.15 26.29
CA MET A 51 51.02 23.43 25.79
C MET A 51 51.14 24.60 26.78
N ILE A 52 52.03 24.54 27.79
CA ILE A 52 52.23 25.66 28.74
C ILE A 52 52.94 26.86 28.07
N GLY A 53 53.85 26.60 27.12
CA GLY A 53 54.67 27.62 26.48
C GLY A 53 54.03 28.30 25.26
N PRO A 54 54.72 29.30 24.67
CA PRO A 54 54.35 29.91 23.40
C PRO A 54 54.55 28.94 22.21
N SER A 55 55.40 27.93 22.40
CA SER A 55 55.57 26.80 21.50
C SER A 55 55.41 25.48 22.28
N PRO A 56 54.97 24.40 21.61
CA PRO A 56 54.75 23.13 22.28
C PRO A 56 56.07 22.48 22.72
N ASN A 57 56.09 21.90 23.91
CA ASN A 57 57.24 21.20 24.45
C ASN A 57 57.48 19.88 23.68
N PRO A 58 58.56 19.75 22.90
CA PRO A 58 58.73 18.64 21.96
C PRO A 58 58.89 17.28 22.66
N LEU A 59 59.46 17.25 23.87
CA LEU A 59 59.67 16.01 24.63
C LEU A 59 58.38 15.48 25.24
N ILE A 60 57.54 16.35 25.80
CA ILE A 60 56.23 15.92 26.33
C ILE A 60 55.31 15.53 25.18
N LEU A 61 55.45 16.21 24.03
CA LEU A 61 54.71 15.88 22.83
C LEU A 61 55.18 14.55 22.21
N SER A 62 56.46 14.17 22.33
CA SER A 62 56.93 12.83 21.94
C SER A 62 56.34 11.74 22.84
N TYR A 63 56.20 11.98 24.14
CA TYR A 63 55.49 11.06 25.04
C TYR A 63 54.02 10.85 24.64
N LEU A 64 53.32 11.92 24.25
CA LEU A 64 51.94 11.81 23.74
C LEU A 64 51.89 11.04 22.41
N LYS A 65 52.77 11.35 21.46
CA LYS A 65 52.89 10.62 20.18
C LYS A 65 53.18 9.13 20.40
N TYR A 66 54.03 8.80 21.38
CA TYR A 66 54.31 7.44 21.79
C TYR A 66 53.10 6.77 22.43
N ALA A 67 52.39 7.47 23.32
CA ALA A 67 51.18 6.96 23.98
C ALA A 67 50.07 6.62 22.97
N ILE A 68 49.91 7.44 21.93
CA ILE A 68 48.97 7.19 20.83
C ILE A 68 49.40 5.96 20.03
N SER A 69 50.68 5.90 19.64
CA SER A 69 51.22 4.83 18.79
C SER A 69 51.22 3.46 19.49
N SER A 70 51.38 3.45 20.82
CA SER A 70 51.36 2.25 21.66
C SER A 70 49.95 1.90 22.19
N GLN A 71 48.91 2.62 21.76
CA GLN A 71 47.53 2.46 22.26
C GLN A 71 47.41 2.52 23.79
N MET A 72 48.30 3.28 24.45
CA MET A 72 48.18 3.54 25.88
C MET A 72 46.97 4.42 26.17
N VAL A 73 46.64 5.36 25.29
CA VAL A 73 45.46 6.23 25.38
C VAL A 73 44.50 5.96 24.21
N SER A 74 43.19 6.09 24.42
CA SER A 74 42.23 5.98 23.32
C SER A 74 42.23 7.21 22.42
N TYR A 75 41.82 7.03 21.16
CA TYR A 75 41.61 8.17 20.25
C TYR A 75 40.55 9.14 20.78
N SER A 76 39.55 8.65 21.50
CA SER A 76 38.51 9.49 22.12
C SER A 76 39.11 10.47 23.15
N SER A 77 39.97 10.00 24.05
CA SER A 77 40.56 10.86 25.08
C SER A 77 41.51 11.91 24.48
N VAL A 78 42.26 11.55 23.42
CA VAL A 78 43.13 12.48 22.69
C VAL A 78 42.32 13.55 21.96
N LEU A 79 41.27 13.17 21.23
CA LEU A 79 40.38 14.12 20.56
C LEU A 79 39.70 15.07 21.57
N MET A 80 39.20 14.55 22.69
CA MET A 80 38.66 15.40 23.75
C MET A 80 39.71 16.37 24.30
N ALA A 81 40.94 15.92 24.55
CA ALA A 81 42.02 16.79 25.00
C ALA A 81 42.32 17.92 23.99
N ILE A 82 42.34 17.61 22.68
CA ILE A 82 42.52 18.61 21.62
C ILE A 82 41.40 19.66 21.67
N SER A 83 40.15 19.22 21.79
CA SER A 83 38.98 20.12 21.80
C SER A 83 38.93 21.10 22.98
N LYS A 84 39.71 20.87 24.04
CA LYS A 84 39.79 21.76 25.22
C LYS A 84 40.75 22.94 25.02
N PHE A 85 41.58 22.94 23.98
CA PHE A 85 42.49 24.05 23.69
C PHE A 85 41.71 25.20 23.04
N ASP A 86 41.75 26.41 23.58
CA ASP A 86 40.94 27.55 23.10
C ASP A 86 41.76 28.72 22.53
N ASP A 87 43.06 28.75 22.80
CA ASP A 87 43.95 29.85 22.40
C ASP A 87 44.53 29.68 20.98
N PHE A 88 43.71 29.97 19.96
CA PHE A 88 44.08 29.92 18.53
C PHE A 88 45.16 30.93 18.12
N SER A 89 45.52 31.88 18.99
CA SER A 89 46.60 32.84 18.73
C SER A 89 47.98 32.18 18.69
N ARG A 90 48.14 31.02 19.34
CA ARG A 90 49.39 30.23 19.36
C ARG A 90 49.46 29.27 18.18
N GLU A 91 49.79 29.82 17.01
CA GLU A 91 49.80 29.11 15.71
C GLU A 91 50.66 27.82 15.73
N LEU A 92 51.81 27.81 16.43
CA LEU A 92 52.67 26.62 16.55
C LEU A 92 52.04 25.50 17.40
N CYS A 93 51.26 25.86 18.42
CA CYS A 93 50.52 24.91 19.23
C CYS A 93 49.38 24.29 18.42
N VAL A 94 48.58 25.12 17.73
CA VAL A 94 47.50 24.68 16.84
C VAL A 94 48.04 23.76 15.75
N LYS A 95 49.14 24.14 15.08
CA LYS A 95 49.79 23.29 14.07
C LYS A 95 50.18 21.92 14.63
N SER A 96 50.78 21.88 15.83
CA SER A 96 51.20 20.61 16.45
C SER A 96 50.01 19.73 16.87
N LEU A 97 48.89 20.33 17.26
CA LEU A 97 47.64 19.60 17.53
C LEU A 97 47.06 18.99 16.25
N LEU A 98 47.05 19.73 15.14
CA LEU A 98 46.64 19.23 13.83
C LEU A 98 47.54 18.07 13.37
N GLU A 99 48.85 18.18 13.56
CA GLU A 99 49.80 17.09 13.26
C GLU A 99 49.56 15.83 14.11
N ILE A 100 49.14 15.99 15.37
CA ILE A 100 48.74 14.85 16.21
C ILE A 100 47.49 14.17 15.64
N MET A 101 46.50 14.94 15.17
CA MET A 101 45.29 14.38 14.55
C MET A 101 45.60 13.55 13.30
N ASP A 102 46.55 14.00 12.48
CA ASP A 102 46.95 13.33 11.23
C ASP A 102 47.50 11.90 11.49
N MET A 103 48.02 11.63 12.70
CA MET A 103 48.55 10.30 13.04
C MET A 103 47.49 9.19 13.02
N PHE A 104 46.22 9.52 13.29
CA PHE A 104 45.17 8.52 13.51
C PHE A 104 43.80 8.84 12.88
N CYS A 105 43.60 10.00 12.25
CA CYS A 105 42.31 10.42 11.67
C CYS A 105 41.69 9.42 10.68
N HIS A 106 42.53 8.66 9.95
CA HIS A 106 42.13 7.62 8.99
C HIS A 106 41.88 6.24 9.63
N ARG A 107 42.20 6.05 10.92
CA ARG A 107 42.12 4.78 11.66
C ARG A 107 41.22 4.84 12.90
N LEU A 108 40.35 5.85 13.00
CA LEU A 108 39.38 5.99 14.08
C LEU A 108 38.47 4.77 14.16
N SER A 109 38.68 3.94 15.18
CA SER A 109 37.89 2.75 15.48
C SER A 109 37.80 2.56 16.99
N CYS A 110 36.71 1.97 17.46
CA CYS A 110 36.50 1.63 18.87
C CYS A 110 35.81 0.27 18.96
N HIS A 111 36.45 -0.66 19.66
CA HIS A 111 35.99 -2.05 19.82
C HIS A 111 35.53 -2.33 21.26
N GLY A 112 35.45 -1.30 22.09
CA GLY A 112 35.19 -1.39 23.52
C GLY A 112 33.72 -1.50 23.89
N LYS A 113 33.41 -1.10 25.14
CA LYS A 113 32.01 -1.04 25.62
C LYS A 113 31.24 0.04 24.86
N THR A 114 29.90 -0.04 24.87
CA THR A 114 29.03 0.95 24.19
C THR A 114 29.28 2.38 24.66
N GLU A 115 29.59 2.57 25.94
CA GLU A 115 29.91 3.88 26.52
C GLU A 115 31.19 4.48 25.94
N GLU A 116 32.21 3.66 25.67
CA GLU A 116 33.46 4.09 25.03
C GLU A 116 33.23 4.48 23.57
N CYS A 117 32.34 3.78 22.87
CA CYS A 117 31.94 4.12 21.50
C CYS A 117 31.16 5.45 21.45
N ILE A 118 30.25 5.68 22.40
CA ILE A 118 29.57 6.98 22.56
C ILE A 118 30.56 8.08 22.94
N GLY A 119 31.56 7.77 23.78
CA GLY A 119 32.67 8.67 24.08
C GLY A 119 33.44 9.09 22.83
N LEU A 120 33.71 8.16 21.91
CA LEU A 120 34.30 8.47 20.62
C LEU A 120 33.41 9.39 19.77
N CYS A 121 32.10 9.13 19.72
CA CYS A 121 31.15 10.00 19.02
C CYS A 121 31.21 11.45 19.56
N ARG A 122 31.16 11.62 20.89
CA ARG A 122 31.25 12.94 21.55
C ARG A 122 32.58 13.63 21.27
N ALA A 123 33.69 12.90 21.37
CA ALA A 123 35.03 13.42 21.09
C ALA A 123 35.19 13.91 19.65
N LEU A 124 34.63 13.15 18.70
CA LEU A 124 34.65 13.51 17.30
C LEU A 124 33.84 14.78 17.02
N LEU A 125 32.65 14.91 17.62
CA LEU A 125 31.85 16.13 17.53
C LEU A 125 32.59 17.33 18.16
N ALA A 126 33.19 17.16 19.34
CA ALA A 126 33.93 18.21 20.02
C ALA A 126 35.11 18.73 19.17
N VAL A 127 35.87 17.85 18.52
CA VAL A 127 36.97 18.25 17.64
C VAL A 127 36.50 18.89 16.34
N VAL A 128 35.37 18.43 15.78
CA VAL A 128 34.77 19.11 14.62
C VAL A 128 34.37 20.55 14.98
N VAL A 129 33.77 20.75 16.16
CA VAL A 129 33.43 22.09 16.66
C VAL A 129 34.70 22.92 16.88
N TRP A 130 35.74 22.33 17.46
CA TRP A 130 37.04 22.98 17.66
C TRP A 130 37.69 23.45 16.34
N LEU A 131 37.70 22.59 15.31
CA LEU A 131 38.21 22.95 13.97
C LEU A 131 37.41 24.10 13.35
N LEU A 132 36.08 24.09 13.51
CA LEU A 132 35.20 25.17 13.04
C LEU A 132 35.45 26.49 13.78
N GLN A 133 35.66 26.44 15.10
CA GLN A 133 36.05 27.61 15.90
C GLN A 133 37.39 28.17 15.43
N GLY A 134 38.38 27.31 15.16
CA GLY A 134 39.66 27.72 14.59
C GLY A 134 39.49 28.40 13.23
N CYS A 135 38.70 27.81 12.31
CA CYS A 135 38.38 28.43 11.03
C CYS A 135 37.72 29.81 11.20
N ALA A 136 36.73 29.93 12.08
CA ALA A 136 36.05 31.19 12.36
C ALA A 136 37.02 32.26 12.88
N TRP A 137 37.87 31.89 13.85
CA TRP A 137 38.87 32.78 14.44
C TRP A 137 39.87 33.29 13.40
N TYR A 138 40.43 32.41 12.57
CA TYR A 138 41.37 32.82 11.52
C TYR A 138 40.70 33.67 10.44
N CYS A 139 39.43 33.42 10.10
CA CYS A 139 38.65 34.26 9.19
C CYS A 139 38.40 35.67 9.76
N GLU A 140 38.07 35.79 11.05
CA GLU A 140 37.92 37.08 11.72
C GLU A 140 39.24 37.85 11.76
N LYS A 141 40.34 37.18 12.12
CA LYS A 141 41.69 37.77 12.13
C LYS A 141 42.13 38.27 10.74
N LEU A 142 41.83 37.54 9.67
CA LEU A 142 42.09 37.99 8.28
C LEU A 142 41.22 39.20 7.89
N ARG A 143 39.99 39.28 8.41
CA ARG A 143 39.09 40.43 8.18
C ARG A 143 39.60 41.69 8.88
N GLU A 144 40.17 41.56 10.07
CA GLU A 144 40.69 42.69 10.86
C GLU A 144 42.05 43.20 10.41
N LEU A 145 42.99 42.30 10.11
CA LEU A 145 44.41 42.64 9.86
C LEU A 145 44.82 42.63 8.37
N GLY A 146 43.95 42.19 7.47
CA GLY A 146 44.25 42.03 6.04
C GLY A 146 44.99 40.71 5.72
N PRO A 147 45.45 40.53 4.47
CA PRO A 147 46.07 39.28 4.00
C PRO A 147 47.37 38.99 4.76
N SER A 148 47.41 37.85 5.46
CA SER A 148 48.59 37.35 6.17
C SER A 148 48.84 35.91 5.74
N ALA A 149 49.98 35.64 5.12
CA ALA A 149 50.34 34.31 4.63
C ALA A 149 50.35 33.25 5.75
N SER A 150 50.76 33.60 6.98
CA SER A 150 50.76 32.65 8.10
C SER A 150 49.35 32.32 8.59
N THR A 151 48.46 33.32 8.61
CA THR A 151 47.05 33.17 9.01
C THR A 151 46.26 32.38 7.95
N GLU A 152 46.52 32.63 6.66
CA GLU A 152 45.94 31.87 5.55
C GLU A 152 46.39 30.41 5.56
N THR A 153 47.68 30.16 5.84
CA THR A 153 48.21 28.79 5.95
C THR A 153 47.56 28.03 7.12
N SER A 154 47.36 28.70 8.26
CA SER A 154 46.72 28.10 9.45
C SER A 154 45.23 27.82 9.21
N LEU A 155 44.51 28.74 8.55
CA LEU A 155 43.13 28.54 8.11
C LEU A 155 43.02 27.35 7.15
N GLY A 156 43.88 27.28 6.13
CA GLY A 156 43.93 26.18 5.18
C GLY A 156 44.18 24.84 5.87
N ALA A 157 45.10 24.79 6.83
CA ALA A 157 45.38 23.59 7.61
C ALA A 157 44.13 23.09 8.39
N CYS A 158 43.40 23.99 9.05
CA CYS A 158 42.14 23.64 9.74
C CYS A 158 41.06 23.13 8.77
N GLN A 159 40.91 23.79 7.62
CA GLN A 159 39.95 23.40 6.58
C GLN A 159 40.25 22.02 5.99
N GLU A 160 41.52 21.75 5.66
CA GLU A 160 41.97 20.45 5.14
C GLU A 160 41.69 19.32 6.12
N ARG A 161 41.97 19.50 7.42
CA ARG A 161 41.73 18.46 8.44
C ARG A 161 40.23 18.26 8.68
N LEU A 162 39.45 19.33 8.67
CA LEU A 162 37.99 19.24 8.74
C LEU A 162 37.43 18.45 7.56
N GLN A 163 37.88 18.76 6.34
CA GLN A 163 37.45 18.04 5.13
C GLN A 163 37.89 16.58 5.16
N SER A 164 39.14 16.30 5.53
CA SER A 164 39.67 14.95 5.66
C SER A 164 38.87 14.10 6.66
N LEU A 165 38.56 14.67 7.83
CA LEU A 165 37.78 14.00 8.86
C LEU A 165 36.35 13.73 8.41
N MET A 166 35.73 14.69 7.72
CA MET A 166 34.33 14.62 7.28
C MET A 166 34.14 13.93 5.93
N ASN A 167 35.20 13.61 5.19
CA ASN A 167 35.13 12.82 3.95
C ASN A 167 34.67 11.37 4.19
N SER A 168 34.95 10.84 5.38
CA SER A 168 34.54 9.48 5.78
C SER A 168 33.05 9.39 6.12
N THR A 169 32.32 8.50 5.44
CA THR A 169 30.91 8.16 5.74
C THR A 169 30.74 7.72 7.20
N LYS A 170 31.71 6.99 7.73
CA LYS A 170 31.75 6.51 9.12
C LYS A 170 31.82 7.67 10.10
N ASN A 171 32.75 8.60 9.91
CA ASN A 171 32.94 9.73 10.81
C ASN A 171 31.69 10.63 10.81
N ARG A 172 31.11 10.88 9.64
CA ARG A 172 29.83 11.62 9.52
C ARG A 172 28.70 10.97 10.32
N ALA A 173 28.61 9.64 10.28
CA ALA A 173 27.61 8.89 11.03
C ALA A 173 27.83 8.96 12.56
N LEU A 174 29.08 8.86 13.03
CA LEU A 174 29.42 8.99 14.45
C LEU A 174 29.11 10.40 15.01
N VAL A 175 29.43 11.45 14.24
CA VAL A 175 29.08 12.84 14.58
C VAL A 175 27.55 13.01 14.66
N HIS A 176 26.80 12.38 13.75
CA HIS A 176 25.33 12.43 13.78
C HIS A 176 24.75 11.81 15.06
N ILE A 177 25.28 10.66 15.48
CA ILE A 177 24.86 10.01 16.74
C ILE A 177 25.17 10.90 17.94
N ALA A 178 26.36 11.52 17.97
CA ALA A 178 26.75 12.44 19.03
C ALA A 178 25.77 13.62 19.17
N ARG A 179 25.36 14.21 18.03
CA ARG A 179 24.40 15.33 18.01
C ARG A 179 23.04 14.95 18.60
N LEU A 180 22.58 13.72 18.37
CA LEU A 180 21.30 13.25 18.92
C LEU A 180 21.38 12.93 20.43
N GLU A 181 22.57 12.67 20.95
CA GLU A 181 22.81 12.39 22.36
C GLU A 181 22.98 13.68 23.19
N ASP A 182 23.46 14.76 22.58
CA ASP A 182 23.80 16.02 23.27
C ASP A 182 23.08 17.22 22.62
N GLN A 183 21.89 17.56 23.12
CA GLN A 183 21.06 18.66 22.60
C GLN A 183 21.62 20.07 22.91
N GLY A 184 22.72 20.17 23.68
CA GLY A 184 23.29 21.45 24.12
C GLY A 184 24.19 22.16 23.09
N ILE A 185 24.58 21.51 21.99
CA ILE A 185 25.55 22.03 21.00
C ILE A 185 24.83 22.59 19.75
N GLU A 186 23.67 23.21 19.90
CA GLU A 186 22.91 23.77 18.77
C GLU A 186 23.52 25.07 18.20
N VAL A 187 24.26 25.83 19.00
CA VAL A 187 24.63 27.21 18.65
C VAL A 187 25.78 27.31 17.64
N CYS A 188 26.77 26.41 17.67
CA CYS A 188 27.92 26.49 16.73
C CYS A 188 27.63 25.88 15.34
N VAL A 189 26.59 25.05 15.21
CA VAL A 189 26.21 24.42 13.92
C VAL A 189 25.41 25.37 13.02
N GLY A 190 24.87 26.47 13.58
CA GLY A 190 24.31 27.59 12.80
C GLY A 190 25.29 28.15 11.77
N ILE A 191 26.60 28.06 12.03
CA ILE A 191 27.66 28.50 11.11
C ILE A 191 27.88 27.48 9.97
N CYS A 192 27.64 26.18 10.20
CA CYS A 192 27.67 25.15 9.16
C CYS A 192 26.51 25.22 8.14
N LEU A 193 25.43 25.96 8.44
CA LEU A 193 24.36 26.24 7.49
C LEU A 193 24.80 27.20 6.38
N HIS A 194 25.76 28.08 6.64
CA HIS A 194 26.27 29.02 5.63
C HIS A 194 27.37 28.42 4.72
N THR A 195 28.04 27.34 5.12
CA THR A 195 29.14 26.70 4.36
C THR A 195 28.78 25.38 3.69
N GLY A 196 27.50 24.94 3.76
CA GLY A 196 27.03 23.77 3.01
C GLY A 196 27.48 22.40 3.55
N LEU A 197 28.19 22.33 4.68
CA LEU A 197 28.65 21.05 5.27
C LEU A 197 27.57 20.29 6.07
N CYS A 198 26.52 20.98 6.55
CA CYS A 198 25.43 20.34 7.30
C CYS A 198 24.23 19.88 6.45
N SER A 199 24.17 20.23 5.15
CA SER A 199 23.20 19.64 4.22
C SER A 199 23.57 18.20 3.81
N VAL A 200 24.74 17.72 4.24
CA VAL A 200 25.34 16.43 3.82
C VAL A 200 24.64 15.20 4.42
N ILE A 201 23.88 15.31 5.51
CA ILE A 201 23.31 14.13 6.20
C ILE A 201 21.96 13.68 5.59
N PRO A 202 21.01 14.59 5.29
CA PRO A 202 19.94 14.25 4.35
C PRO A 202 20.52 13.74 3.03
N LEU A 203 21.67 14.27 2.59
CA LEU A 203 22.39 13.82 1.39
C LEU A 203 23.00 12.41 1.49
N MET A 204 23.53 12.00 2.65
CA MET A 204 24.09 10.66 2.89
C MET A 204 23.00 9.58 2.82
N LEU A 205 21.84 9.90 3.40
CA LEU A 205 20.64 9.08 3.28
C LEU A 205 20.03 9.20 1.88
N SER A 206 20.22 10.33 1.18
CA SER A 206 19.72 10.59 -0.18
C SER A 206 20.70 10.28 -1.32
N GLU A 207 21.89 9.73 -1.08
CA GLU A 207 22.73 9.16 -2.14
C GLU A 207 21.98 7.92 -2.64
N GLN A 208 21.07 8.23 -3.56
CA GLN A 208 20.21 7.34 -4.30
C GLN A 208 21.06 6.92 -5.50
N SER A 209 21.23 5.61 -5.67
CA SER A 209 21.77 5.04 -6.90
C SER A 209 21.03 5.60 -8.12
N ASP A 210 21.73 5.75 -9.24
CA ASP A 210 21.15 6.23 -10.49
C ASP A 210 19.79 5.56 -10.78
N PRO A 211 18.78 6.32 -11.24
CA PRO A 211 17.47 5.77 -11.52
C PRO A 211 17.61 4.65 -12.56
N PRO A 212 16.93 3.51 -12.36
CA PRO A 212 17.08 2.41 -13.28
C PRO A 212 16.58 2.82 -14.67
N VAL A 213 17.39 2.52 -15.69
CA VAL A 213 17.12 2.83 -17.11
C VAL A 213 16.10 1.82 -17.66
N TYR A 214 14.90 1.76 -17.07
CA TYR A 214 13.80 0.96 -17.59
C TYR A 214 12.78 1.85 -18.31
N ALA A 215 12.32 1.39 -19.48
CA ALA A 215 11.33 2.08 -20.30
C ALA A 215 9.87 1.77 -19.91
N SER A 216 9.63 0.85 -18.96
CA SER A 216 8.30 0.39 -18.56
C SER A 216 8.21 0.04 -17.07
N PHE A 217 7.08 0.35 -16.43
CA PHE A 217 6.82 0.02 -15.01
C PHE A 217 5.56 -0.86 -14.86
N PRO A 218 5.65 -2.19 -15.10
CA PRO A 218 4.56 -3.15 -14.97
C PRO A 218 3.72 -3.04 -13.70
N SER A 219 4.33 -2.74 -12.55
CA SER A 219 3.61 -2.60 -11.28
C SER A 219 2.55 -1.50 -11.32
N VAL A 220 2.93 -0.29 -11.77
CA VAL A 220 2.04 0.87 -11.90
C VAL A 220 0.95 0.55 -12.90
N HIS A 221 1.33 -0.05 -14.03
CA HIS A 221 0.39 -0.41 -15.07
C HIS A 221 -0.66 -1.40 -14.58
N ALA A 222 -0.22 -2.53 -14.03
CA ALA A 222 -1.08 -3.59 -13.51
C ALA A 222 -1.95 -3.10 -12.35
N PHE A 223 -1.44 -2.20 -11.51
CA PHE A 223 -2.20 -1.63 -10.41
C PHE A 223 -3.32 -0.68 -10.87
N ILE A 224 -3.05 0.16 -11.87
CA ILE A 224 -4.10 0.98 -12.51
C ILE A 224 -5.14 0.10 -13.23
N MET A 225 -4.69 -0.98 -13.91
CA MET A 225 -5.58 -1.97 -14.52
C MET A 225 -6.49 -2.64 -13.50
N LEU A 226 -5.95 -3.02 -12.34
CA LEU A 226 -6.71 -3.56 -11.21
C LEU A 226 -7.75 -2.57 -10.71
N GLU A 227 -7.35 -1.33 -10.43
CA GLU A 227 -8.23 -0.30 -9.86
C GLU A 227 -9.34 0.12 -10.83
N GLY A 228 -9.03 0.26 -12.12
CA GLY A 228 -10.01 0.61 -13.15
C GLY A 228 -11.01 -0.51 -13.45
N THR A 229 -10.58 -1.77 -13.36
CA THR A 229 -11.45 -2.94 -13.62
C THR A 229 -12.31 -3.29 -12.41
N MET A 230 -11.72 -3.32 -11.21
CA MET A 230 -12.36 -3.94 -10.04
C MET A 230 -12.87 -2.93 -9.00
N ASN A 231 -12.25 -1.74 -8.90
CA ASN A 231 -12.41 -0.85 -7.74
C ASN A 231 -12.82 0.59 -8.12
N LEU A 232 -13.64 0.77 -9.15
CA LEU A 232 -14.07 2.11 -9.59
C LEU A 232 -14.72 2.96 -8.47
N THR A 233 -15.46 2.29 -7.58
CA THR A 233 -16.16 2.89 -6.43
C THR A 233 -15.24 3.23 -5.25
N GLY A 234 -14.00 2.74 -5.23
CA GLY A 234 -13.05 2.93 -4.14
C GLY A 234 -12.66 4.39 -3.92
N GLU A 235 -12.27 4.76 -2.71
CA GLU A 235 -11.87 6.15 -2.44
C GLU A 235 -10.59 6.56 -3.19
N ILE A 236 -10.47 7.85 -3.52
CA ILE A 236 -9.31 8.39 -4.23
C ILE A 236 -8.05 8.41 -3.34
N GLN A 237 -8.20 8.53 -2.01
CA GLN A 237 -7.06 8.60 -1.09
C GLN A 237 -6.23 7.30 -1.06
N PRO A 238 -6.80 6.10 -0.84
CA PRO A 238 -6.05 4.84 -0.87
C PRO A 238 -5.39 4.54 -2.23
N LEU A 239 -6.02 4.93 -3.34
CA LEU A 239 -5.44 4.82 -4.69
C LEU A 239 -4.14 5.62 -4.78
N VAL A 240 -4.19 6.89 -4.38
CA VAL A 240 -3.03 7.80 -4.40
C VAL A 240 -1.92 7.34 -3.46
N GLU A 241 -2.25 6.92 -2.24
CA GLU A 241 -1.25 6.49 -1.27
C GLU A 241 -0.49 5.25 -1.76
N GLN A 242 -1.21 4.29 -2.34
CA GLN A 242 -0.62 3.08 -2.91
C GLN A 242 0.24 3.36 -4.15
N LEU A 243 -0.23 4.23 -5.06
CA LEU A 243 0.55 4.69 -6.21
C LEU A 243 1.84 5.39 -5.79
N MET A 244 1.77 6.26 -4.77
CA MET A 244 2.95 6.92 -4.23
C MET A 244 3.86 5.94 -3.48
N MET A 245 3.33 4.86 -2.89
CA MET A 245 4.13 3.76 -2.35
C MET A 245 4.91 3.06 -3.46
N ILE A 246 4.25 2.65 -4.55
CA ILE A 246 4.91 1.99 -5.70
C ILE A 246 5.99 2.89 -6.29
N LYS A 247 5.68 4.17 -6.52
CA LYS A 247 6.64 5.16 -7.02
C LYS A 247 7.90 5.23 -6.14
N ARG A 248 7.73 5.19 -4.81
CA ARG A 248 8.83 5.23 -3.84
C ARG A 248 9.65 3.94 -3.86
N MET A 249 8.99 2.78 -3.72
CA MET A 249 9.66 1.47 -3.68
C MET A 249 10.47 1.19 -4.96
N GLN A 250 9.99 1.67 -6.11
CA GLN A 250 10.67 1.48 -7.40
C GLN A 250 11.52 2.67 -7.85
N ARG A 251 11.54 3.77 -7.08
CA ARG A 251 12.26 5.02 -7.41
C ARG A 251 11.92 5.56 -8.82
N ILE A 252 10.64 5.52 -9.17
CA ILE A 252 10.18 5.90 -10.51
C ILE A 252 10.30 7.43 -10.67
N PRO A 253 11.03 7.92 -11.69
CA PRO A 253 11.07 9.34 -12.00
C PRO A 253 9.66 9.89 -12.24
N ALA A 254 9.37 11.07 -11.70
CA ALA A 254 8.04 11.68 -11.79
C ALA A 254 7.44 11.70 -13.22
N PRO A 255 8.21 12.05 -14.27
CA PRO A 255 7.69 12.03 -15.63
C PRO A 255 7.27 10.63 -16.11
N LEU A 256 8.11 9.61 -15.89
CA LEU A 256 7.83 8.24 -16.32
C LEU A 256 6.66 7.62 -15.54
N PHE A 257 6.51 8.00 -14.27
CA PHE A 257 5.42 7.55 -13.42
C PHE A 257 4.04 7.97 -13.96
N VAL A 258 3.88 9.25 -14.31
CA VAL A 258 2.63 9.78 -14.85
C VAL A 258 2.34 9.19 -16.24
N LEU A 259 3.38 8.99 -17.07
CA LEU A 259 3.24 8.34 -18.38
C LEU A 259 2.68 6.92 -18.27
N GLU A 260 3.19 6.12 -17.35
CA GLU A 260 2.74 4.73 -17.20
C GLU A 260 1.28 4.68 -16.71
N ILE A 261 0.86 5.63 -15.86
CA ILE A 261 -0.55 5.76 -15.44
C ILE A 261 -1.45 6.04 -16.65
N TRP A 262 -1.08 7.01 -17.50
CA TRP A 262 -1.84 7.31 -18.71
C TRP A 262 -1.87 6.14 -19.68
N LYS A 263 -0.72 5.48 -19.89
CA LYS A 263 -0.62 4.26 -20.70
C LYS A 263 -1.57 3.18 -20.23
N ALA A 264 -1.65 2.93 -18.92
CA ALA A 264 -2.59 1.97 -18.36
C ALA A 264 -4.05 2.39 -18.56
N CYS A 265 -4.40 3.67 -18.35
CA CYS A 265 -5.76 4.17 -18.57
C CYS A 265 -6.21 3.99 -20.03
N PHE A 266 -5.35 4.33 -21.00
CA PHE A 266 -5.67 4.13 -22.41
C PHE A 266 -5.70 2.65 -22.81
N THR A 267 -4.83 1.82 -22.24
CA THR A 267 -4.86 0.36 -22.45
C THR A 267 -6.20 -0.22 -21.97
N GLY A 268 -6.67 0.17 -20.78
CA GLY A 268 -7.98 -0.23 -20.26
C GLY A 268 -9.15 0.22 -21.14
N LEU A 269 -9.11 1.45 -21.67
CA LEU A 269 -10.12 1.92 -22.63
C LEU A 269 -10.16 1.06 -23.91
N ILE A 270 -8.99 0.71 -24.46
CA ILE A 270 -8.89 -0.06 -25.72
C ILE A 270 -9.31 -1.51 -25.53
N GLU A 271 -8.87 -2.14 -24.44
CA GLU A 271 -9.16 -3.54 -24.15
C GLU A 271 -10.60 -3.75 -23.63
N SER A 272 -11.27 -2.69 -23.15
CA SER A 272 -12.65 -2.78 -22.67
C SER A 272 -13.64 -3.11 -23.81
N PRO A 273 -14.57 -4.06 -23.61
CA PRO A 273 -15.59 -4.41 -24.58
C PRO A 273 -16.67 -3.33 -24.61
N GLU A 274 -17.41 -3.25 -25.71
CA GLU A 274 -18.51 -2.30 -25.84
C GLU A 274 -19.59 -2.55 -24.77
N GLY A 275 -20.07 -1.48 -24.14
CA GLY A 275 -21.13 -1.55 -23.12
C GLY A 275 -20.73 -0.91 -21.79
N THR A 276 -21.11 -1.54 -20.67
CA THR A 276 -20.94 -0.99 -19.31
C THR A 276 -19.47 -0.87 -18.91
N GLU A 277 -18.62 -1.83 -19.30
CA GLU A 277 -17.18 -1.82 -18.99
C GLU A 277 -16.43 -0.68 -19.69
N GLU A 278 -16.81 -0.38 -20.94
CA GLU A 278 -16.28 0.79 -21.66
C GLU A 278 -16.61 2.10 -20.94
N LEU A 279 -17.83 2.22 -20.41
CA LEU A 279 -18.27 3.39 -19.63
C LEU A 279 -17.53 3.50 -18.29
N LYS A 280 -17.31 2.37 -17.60
CA LYS A 280 -16.51 2.33 -16.36
C LYS A 280 -15.08 2.83 -16.60
N TRP A 281 -14.42 2.36 -17.65
CA TRP A 281 -13.06 2.80 -18.01
C TRP A 281 -13.00 4.26 -18.46
N THR A 282 -14.03 4.74 -19.16
CA THR A 282 -14.17 6.16 -19.54
C THR A 282 -14.34 7.04 -18.29
N ALA A 283 -15.19 6.64 -17.35
CA ALA A 283 -15.36 7.35 -16.08
C ALA A 283 -14.09 7.31 -15.21
N PHE A 284 -13.41 6.17 -15.13
CA PHE A 284 -12.15 6.03 -14.42
C PHE A 284 -11.10 7.02 -14.96
N THR A 285 -10.88 7.02 -16.27
CA THR A 285 -9.85 7.84 -16.92
C THR A 285 -10.15 9.35 -16.81
N PHE A 286 -11.38 9.77 -17.12
CA PHE A 286 -11.71 11.19 -17.26
C PHE A 286 -12.31 11.83 -15.99
N LEU A 287 -12.78 11.05 -15.02
CA LEU A 287 -13.32 11.57 -13.76
C LEU A 287 -12.46 11.18 -12.56
N LYS A 288 -12.14 9.89 -12.38
CA LYS A 288 -11.40 9.40 -11.21
C LYS A 288 -9.95 9.90 -11.21
N VAL A 289 -9.21 9.60 -12.27
CA VAL A 289 -7.79 9.99 -12.40
C VAL A 289 -7.69 11.51 -12.47
N ARG A 290 -8.58 12.19 -13.19
CA ARG A 290 -8.68 13.66 -13.19
C ARG A 290 -8.80 14.25 -11.79
N SER A 291 -9.67 13.69 -10.95
CA SER A 291 -9.87 14.15 -9.57
C SER A 291 -8.66 13.87 -8.66
N THR A 292 -7.79 12.91 -9.01
CA THR A 292 -6.51 12.74 -8.31
C THR A 292 -5.53 13.88 -8.61
N SER A 293 -5.55 14.40 -9.85
CA SER A 293 -4.62 15.42 -10.34
C SER A 293 -4.82 16.80 -9.74
N THR A 294 -5.99 17.10 -9.16
CA THR A 294 -6.27 18.38 -8.46
C THR A 294 -5.63 18.47 -7.07
N ARG A 295 -5.06 17.36 -6.55
CA ARG A 295 -4.33 17.38 -5.28
C ARG A 295 -2.94 18.00 -5.45
N LYS A 296 -2.54 18.89 -4.53
CA LYS A 296 -1.28 19.67 -4.59
C LYS A 296 -0.04 18.85 -4.97
N THR A 297 0.15 17.67 -4.38
CA THR A 297 1.29 16.78 -4.65
C THR A 297 1.28 16.21 -6.07
N TRP A 298 0.09 15.86 -6.59
CA TRP A 298 -0.08 15.31 -7.95
C TRP A 298 0.00 16.39 -9.02
N SER A 299 -0.59 17.56 -8.76
CA SER A 299 -0.52 18.71 -9.67
C SER A 299 0.92 19.11 -9.98
N SER A 300 1.80 19.11 -8.97
CA SER A 300 3.24 19.36 -9.15
C SER A 300 3.92 18.28 -10.02
N LEU A 301 3.60 16.99 -9.80
CA LEU A 301 4.12 15.87 -10.60
C LEU A 301 3.67 15.95 -12.07
N PHE A 302 2.39 16.26 -12.31
CA PHE A 302 1.84 16.46 -13.64
C PHE A 302 2.52 17.62 -14.37
N MET A 303 2.65 18.78 -13.72
CA MET A 303 3.32 19.94 -14.29
C MET A 303 4.77 19.63 -14.70
N PHE A 304 5.55 18.97 -13.83
CA PHE A 304 6.91 18.54 -14.13
C PHE A 304 6.98 17.57 -15.31
N THR A 305 6.03 16.63 -15.39
CA THR A 305 5.94 15.66 -16.50
C THR A 305 5.67 16.38 -17.81
N CYS A 306 4.72 17.31 -17.84
CA CYS A 306 4.36 18.03 -19.05
C CYS A 306 5.51 18.90 -19.56
N ILE A 307 6.23 19.59 -18.67
CA ILE A 307 7.43 20.36 -19.02
C ILE A 307 8.52 19.44 -19.59
N TYR A 308 8.76 18.29 -18.94
CA TYR A 308 9.72 17.29 -19.42
C TYR A 308 9.35 16.73 -20.80
N GLN A 309 8.07 16.45 -21.06
CA GLN A 309 7.61 15.94 -22.34
C GLN A 309 7.72 16.97 -23.46
N VAL A 310 7.35 18.22 -23.20
CA VAL A 310 7.53 19.34 -24.15
C VAL A 310 8.99 19.46 -24.58
N GLN A 311 9.94 19.23 -23.67
CA GLN A 311 11.39 19.29 -23.93
C GLN A 311 11.96 18.07 -24.68
N ARG A 312 11.36 16.87 -24.56
CA ARG A 312 11.91 15.59 -25.07
C ARG A 312 11.09 14.93 -26.19
N CYS A 313 10.15 15.69 -26.75
CA CYS A 313 8.99 15.36 -27.59
C CYS A 313 9.15 14.44 -28.85
N SER A 314 10.14 13.57 -28.97
CA SER A 314 10.22 12.60 -30.09
C SER A 314 9.54 11.25 -29.78
N ASN A 315 9.47 10.85 -28.50
CA ASN A 315 9.04 9.49 -28.11
C ASN A 315 7.66 9.38 -27.44
N PHE A 316 7.05 10.50 -27.03
CA PHE A 316 5.77 10.49 -26.29
C PHE A 316 4.63 9.91 -27.13
N PHE A 317 4.46 10.39 -28.37
CA PHE A 317 3.35 9.98 -29.22
C PHE A 317 3.55 8.59 -29.83
N PHE A 318 4.79 8.18 -30.08
CA PHE A 318 5.13 6.84 -30.62
C PHE A 318 4.70 5.69 -29.69
N ILE A 319 4.72 5.89 -28.36
CA ILE A 319 4.26 4.91 -27.37
C ILE A 319 2.73 4.73 -27.42
N PHE A 320 1.98 5.78 -27.78
CA PHE A 320 0.52 5.76 -27.87
C PHE A 320 -0.01 5.52 -29.29
N SER A 321 0.82 5.65 -30.33
CA SER A 321 0.43 5.58 -31.75
C SER A 321 -0.18 4.23 -32.17
N PRO A 322 0.34 3.05 -31.75
CA PRO A 322 -0.33 1.77 -32.01
C PRO A 322 -1.68 1.64 -31.29
N PHE A 323 -1.78 2.19 -30.08
CA PHE A 323 -2.91 2.04 -29.16
C PHE A 323 -4.08 3.00 -29.49
N ALA A 324 -3.78 4.22 -29.92
CA ALA A 324 -4.78 5.22 -30.27
C ALA A 324 -5.39 5.05 -31.68
N SER A 325 -4.83 4.16 -32.51
CA SER A 325 -5.31 3.91 -33.88
C SER A 325 -6.55 3.01 -33.97
N LEU A 326 -6.97 2.39 -32.85
CA LEU A 326 -8.05 1.39 -32.84
C LEU A 326 -9.46 1.96 -32.57
N ARG A 327 -9.61 3.26 -32.23
CA ARG A 327 -10.93 3.91 -32.08
C ARG A 327 -10.93 5.34 -32.61
N SER A 328 -12.02 5.75 -33.25
CA SER A 328 -12.22 7.04 -33.96
C SER A 328 -12.28 8.30 -33.08
N CYS A 329 -12.06 8.21 -31.76
CA CYS A 329 -12.19 9.32 -30.82
C CYS A 329 -10.81 9.86 -30.38
N ASP A 330 -10.62 11.19 -30.38
CA ASP A 330 -9.37 11.83 -29.95
C ASP A 330 -9.27 11.95 -28.42
N CYS A 331 -9.24 10.81 -27.72
CA CYS A 331 -9.22 10.77 -26.26
C CYS A 331 -8.04 11.53 -25.64
N LEU A 332 -6.87 11.53 -26.29
CA LEU A 332 -5.71 12.27 -25.81
C LEU A 332 -5.86 13.79 -26.02
N GLY A 333 -6.41 14.24 -27.15
CA GLY A 333 -6.74 15.66 -27.35
C GLY A 333 -7.75 16.17 -26.31
N MET A 334 -8.76 15.36 -25.99
CA MET A 334 -9.73 15.68 -24.93
C MET A 334 -9.07 15.72 -23.54
N LEU A 335 -8.17 14.79 -23.23
CA LEU A 335 -7.43 14.79 -21.96
C LEU A 335 -6.54 16.04 -21.83
N LEU A 336 -5.82 16.43 -22.89
CA LEU A 336 -4.99 17.63 -22.90
C LEU A 336 -5.83 18.90 -22.67
N THR A 337 -7.01 18.98 -23.29
CA THR A 337 -7.95 20.08 -23.10
C THR A 337 -8.44 20.17 -21.65
N GLU A 338 -8.77 19.03 -21.02
CA GLU A 338 -9.17 19.00 -19.61
C GLU A 338 -8.02 19.33 -18.66
N CYS A 339 -6.78 18.91 -18.99
CA CYS A 339 -5.60 19.29 -18.21
C CYS A 339 -5.36 20.80 -18.24
N ASN A 340 -5.62 21.48 -19.37
CA ASN A 340 -5.56 22.93 -19.46
C ASN A 340 -6.62 23.60 -18.56
N LYS A 341 -7.88 23.14 -18.62
CA LYS A 341 -8.97 23.66 -17.76
C LYS A 341 -8.67 23.56 -16.27
N LEU A 342 -7.90 22.56 -15.85
CA LEU A 342 -7.49 22.36 -14.46
C LEU A 342 -6.21 23.11 -14.08
N GLY A 343 -5.62 23.88 -14.99
CA GLY A 343 -4.37 24.60 -14.78
C GLY A 343 -3.13 23.71 -14.66
N LEU A 344 -3.21 22.46 -15.12
CA LEU A 344 -2.08 21.50 -15.12
C LEU A 344 -1.13 21.71 -16.31
N LEU A 345 -1.61 22.38 -17.36
CA LEU A 345 -0.88 22.77 -18.56
C LEU A 345 -1.00 24.28 -18.77
N SER A 346 0.05 24.92 -19.28
CA SER A 346 -0.07 26.27 -19.85
C SER A 346 -0.73 26.20 -21.22
N ASP A 347 -1.33 27.31 -21.66
CA ASP A 347 -1.89 27.42 -23.02
C ASP A 347 -0.84 27.12 -24.10
N SER A 348 0.39 27.62 -23.91
CA SER A 348 1.51 27.37 -24.84
C SER A 348 1.88 25.89 -24.95
N ASN A 349 1.93 25.16 -23.83
CA ASN A 349 2.24 23.73 -23.81
C ASN A 349 1.09 22.91 -24.42
N THR A 350 -0.15 23.33 -24.18
CA THR A 350 -1.34 22.67 -24.74
C THR A 350 -1.37 22.78 -26.25
N VAL A 351 -1.10 23.97 -26.81
CA VAL A 351 -1.01 24.20 -28.25
C VAL A 351 0.11 23.36 -28.88
N ASN A 352 1.31 23.37 -28.29
CA ASN A 352 2.46 22.61 -28.79
C ASN A 352 2.23 21.08 -28.79
N LEU A 353 1.59 20.54 -27.76
CA LEU A 353 1.28 19.10 -27.69
C LEU A 353 0.15 18.73 -28.65
N THR A 354 -0.84 19.60 -28.83
CA THR A 354 -1.95 19.39 -29.77
C THR A 354 -1.47 19.44 -31.21
N SER A 355 -0.58 20.37 -31.57
CA SER A 355 -0.02 20.47 -32.92
C SER A 355 0.81 19.24 -33.31
N LYS A 356 1.67 18.75 -32.41
CA LYS A 356 2.43 17.50 -32.62
C LYS A 356 1.52 16.29 -32.75
N ARG A 357 0.42 16.26 -32.00
CA ARG A 357 -0.57 15.18 -32.14
C ARG A 357 -1.29 15.22 -33.48
N THR A 358 -1.61 16.41 -33.99
CA THR A 358 -2.22 16.54 -35.32
C THR A 358 -1.28 16.06 -36.41
N GLU A 359 0.02 16.34 -36.30
CA GLU A 359 1.07 15.82 -37.22
C GLU A 359 1.13 14.28 -37.18
N ASP A 360 1.17 13.67 -35.98
CA ASP A 360 1.24 12.21 -35.82
C ASP A 360 0.01 11.49 -36.40
N ARG A 361 -1.16 12.14 -36.34
CA ARG A 361 -2.45 11.60 -36.81
C ARG A 361 -2.60 11.65 -38.32
N GLU A 362 -1.84 12.47 -39.04
CA GLU A 362 -1.82 12.45 -40.51
C GLU A 362 -1.26 11.14 -41.06
N PHE A 363 -0.40 10.45 -40.30
CA PHE A 363 0.22 9.17 -40.68
C PHE A 363 -0.53 7.92 -40.18
N ALA A 364 -1.60 8.07 -39.40
CA ALA A 364 -2.34 6.96 -38.79
C ALA A 364 -3.48 6.42 -39.70
N PRO A 365 -3.71 5.09 -39.76
CA PRO A 365 -4.75 4.50 -40.59
C PRO A 365 -6.14 4.92 -40.10
N ARG A 366 -6.94 5.55 -40.97
CA ARG A 366 -8.34 5.93 -40.68
C ARG A 366 -9.26 4.75 -40.97
N LEU A 367 -9.91 4.19 -39.94
CA LEU A 367 -11.05 3.29 -40.13
C LEU A 367 -12.24 4.09 -40.70
N LYS A 368 -12.61 3.79 -41.94
CA LYS A 368 -13.79 4.33 -42.62
C LYS A 368 -15.02 3.48 -42.27
N THR A 369 -15.76 3.87 -41.24
CA THR A 369 -17.19 3.51 -41.16
C THR A 369 -17.95 4.59 -40.39
N ALA A 370 -18.67 5.44 -41.13
CA ALA A 370 -19.46 6.54 -40.58
C ALA A 370 -20.77 6.07 -39.90
N GLU A 371 -21.11 4.78 -40.00
CA GLU A 371 -22.38 4.23 -39.49
C GLU A 371 -22.35 3.90 -37.98
N ASN A 372 -21.16 3.80 -37.36
CA ASN A 372 -21.01 3.45 -35.94
C ASN A 372 -20.75 4.66 -35.01
N ALA A 373 -20.79 5.89 -35.53
CA ALA A 373 -20.50 7.11 -34.76
C ALA A 373 -21.51 7.38 -33.62
N ASN A 374 -22.70 6.78 -33.68
CA ASN A 374 -23.75 6.94 -32.67
C ASN A 374 -23.65 5.94 -31.49
N ILE A 375 -22.71 4.99 -31.51
CA ILE A 375 -22.63 3.89 -30.51
C ILE A 375 -21.38 4.00 -29.61
N GLN A 376 -20.40 4.84 -29.96
CA GLN A 376 -19.16 5.00 -29.20
C GLN A 376 -19.33 5.92 -27.97
N PRO A 377 -18.73 5.58 -26.81
CA PRO A 377 -18.76 6.46 -25.66
C PRO A 377 -17.89 7.67 -25.93
N ASN A 378 -18.55 8.81 -26.11
CA ASN A 378 -17.89 10.11 -26.20
C ASN A 378 -17.46 10.52 -24.78
N PRO A 379 -16.16 10.72 -24.50
CA PRO A 379 -15.70 11.23 -23.19
C PRO A 379 -16.38 12.55 -22.80
N GLY A 380 -16.90 13.31 -23.78
CA GLY A 380 -17.71 14.51 -23.53
C GLY A 380 -19.06 14.20 -22.87
N LEU A 381 -19.65 13.03 -23.10
CA LEU A 381 -20.89 12.61 -22.43
C LEU A 381 -20.63 12.24 -20.97
N ILE A 382 -19.54 11.54 -20.65
CA ILE A 382 -19.23 11.20 -19.25
C ILE A 382 -18.89 12.45 -18.43
N LEU A 383 -18.20 13.44 -19.03
CA LEU A 383 -17.90 14.72 -18.39
C LEU A 383 -19.18 15.54 -18.13
N ARG A 384 -20.19 15.46 -19.01
CA ARG A 384 -21.52 16.06 -18.81
C ARG A 384 -22.39 15.29 -17.81
N ALA A 385 -22.12 14.00 -17.59
CA ALA A 385 -22.86 13.17 -16.64
C ALA A 385 -22.57 13.59 -15.19
N GLU A 386 -21.36 14.03 -14.85
CA GLU A 386 -20.99 14.48 -13.49
C GLU A 386 -21.92 15.56 -12.88
N PRO A 387 -22.19 16.70 -13.55
CA PRO A 387 -23.15 17.69 -13.04
C PRO A 387 -24.58 17.16 -13.05
N THR A 388 -24.92 16.29 -14.01
CA THR A 388 -26.26 15.68 -14.13
C THR A 388 -26.58 14.78 -12.94
N VAL A 389 -25.64 13.94 -12.51
CA VAL A 389 -25.76 13.13 -11.27
C VAL A 389 -26.04 14.04 -10.08
N THR A 390 -25.33 15.17 -9.97
CA THR A 390 -25.50 16.11 -8.85
C THR A 390 -26.89 16.77 -8.87
N ASN A 391 -27.43 17.07 -10.06
CA ASN A 391 -28.77 17.63 -10.21
C ASN A 391 -29.86 16.60 -9.88
N ILE A 392 -29.73 15.35 -10.37
CA ILE A 392 -30.67 14.26 -10.03
C ILE A 392 -30.70 14.03 -8.52
N LEU A 393 -29.54 14.02 -7.86
CA LEU A 393 -29.45 13.92 -6.40
C LEU A 393 -30.25 15.03 -5.69
N LYS A 394 -30.24 16.26 -6.21
CA LYS A 394 -31.04 17.37 -5.65
C LYS A 394 -32.53 17.21 -5.95
N THR A 395 -32.90 16.72 -7.13
CA THR A 395 -34.29 16.47 -7.51
C THR A 395 -34.91 15.37 -6.65
N VAL A 396 -34.20 14.29 -6.36
CA VAL A 396 -34.69 13.19 -5.51
C VAL A 396 -34.88 13.64 -4.05
N ASP A 397 -34.09 14.61 -3.56
CA ASP A 397 -34.24 15.19 -2.21
C ASP A 397 -35.46 16.11 -2.04
N ALA A 398 -36.08 16.56 -3.14
CA ALA A 398 -37.23 17.46 -3.07
C ALA A 398 -38.48 16.74 -2.51
N ASP A 399 -39.39 17.49 -1.89
CA ASP A 399 -40.65 16.93 -1.37
C ASP A 399 -41.64 16.64 -2.52
N HIS A 400 -41.77 15.34 -2.85
CA HIS A 400 -42.67 14.84 -3.90
C HIS A 400 -44.01 14.33 -3.37
N SER A 401 -44.34 14.58 -2.10
CA SER A 401 -45.56 14.07 -1.45
C SER A 401 -46.86 14.51 -2.15
N LYS A 402 -46.84 15.62 -2.90
CA LYS A 402 -48.01 16.21 -3.57
C LYS A 402 -48.06 16.02 -5.09
N SER A 403 -46.95 15.73 -5.77
CA SER A 403 -46.88 15.61 -7.24
C SER A 403 -45.75 14.66 -7.70
N PRO A 404 -45.93 13.34 -7.59
CA PRO A 404 -44.90 12.34 -7.91
C PRO A 404 -44.61 12.14 -9.41
N GLU A 405 -45.44 12.70 -10.30
CA GLU A 405 -45.34 12.49 -11.76
C GLU A 405 -44.06 13.09 -12.35
N GLY A 406 -43.60 14.22 -11.84
CA GLY A 406 -42.36 14.86 -12.29
C GLY A 406 -41.13 14.02 -11.98
N LEU A 407 -41.09 13.39 -10.81
CA LEU A 407 -40.02 12.45 -10.43
C LEU A 407 -40.06 11.19 -11.30
N LEU A 408 -41.26 10.64 -11.55
CA LEU A 408 -41.41 9.46 -12.41
C LEU A 408 -40.93 9.73 -13.84
N GLY A 409 -41.19 10.92 -14.40
CA GLY A 409 -40.69 11.32 -15.72
C GLY A 409 -39.17 11.35 -15.79
N VAL A 410 -38.50 11.93 -14.78
CA VAL A 410 -37.03 11.96 -14.70
C VAL A 410 -36.44 10.55 -14.61
N LEU A 411 -37.00 9.69 -13.75
CA LEU A 411 -36.53 8.32 -13.61
C LEU A 411 -36.79 7.49 -14.86
N GLY A 412 -37.96 7.64 -15.49
CA GLY A 412 -38.30 6.96 -16.75
C GLY A 412 -37.33 7.31 -17.88
N HIS A 413 -37.00 8.60 -18.05
CA HIS A 413 -35.99 9.03 -19.03
C HIS A 413 -34.60 8.46 -18.74
N MET A 414 -34.25 8.31 -17.46
CA MET A 414 -32.96 7.75 -17.06
C MET A 414 -32.83 6.25 -17.35
N LEU A 415 -33.93 5.50 -17.45
CA LEU A 415 -33.89 4.08 -17.85
C LEU A 415 -33.73 3.90 -19.37
N SER A 416 -33.86 4.98 -20.15
CA SER A 416 -33.79 4.89 -21.61
C SER A 416 -32.34 4.78 -22.11
N GLY A 417 -32.08 3.78 -22.96
CA GLY A 417 -30.77 3.55 -23.57
C GLY A 417 -29.65 3.27 -22.55
N LYS A 418 -28.43 3.74 -22.83
CA LYS A 418 -27.26 3.60 -21.95
C LYS A 418 -27.14 4.71 -20.88
N SER A 419 -28.19 5.51 -20.68
CA SER A 419 -28.11 6.72 -19.83
C SER A 419 -27.97 6.40 -18.35
N LEU A 420 -28.64 5.36 -17.85
CA LEU A 420 -28.46 4.84 -16.49
C LEU A 420 -27.01 4.43 -16.24
N ASP A 421 -26.44 3.58 -17.09
CA ASP A 421 -25.07 3.07 -16.93
C ASP A 421 -24.03 4.21 -16.98
N LEU A 422 -24.24 5.20 -17.84
CA LEU A 422 -23.41 6.40 -17.93
C LEU A 422 -23.42 7.20 -16.62
N LEU A 423 -24.61 7.43 -16.04
CA LEU A 423 -24.76 8.17 -14.79
C LEU A 423 -24.19 7.40 -13.60
N LEU A 424 -24.42 6.09 -13.55
CA LEU A 424 -23.87 5.23 -12.49
C LEU A 424 -22.34 5.17 -12.56
N ALA A 425 -21.74 5.06 -13.75
CA ALA A 425 -20.30 5.09 -13.93
C ALA A 425 -19.69 6.43 -13.48
N ALA A 426 -20.34 7.55 -13.81
CA ALA A 426 -19.94 8.87 -13.34
C ALA A 426 -20.08 9.02 -11.81
N ALA A 427 -21.17 8.53 -11.23
CA ALA A 427 -21.39 8.54 -9.78
C ALA A 427 -20.37 7.66 -9.04
N ALA A 428 -20.01 6.49 -9.60
CA ALA A 428 -18.99 5.59 -9.07
C ALA A 428 -17.61 6.26 -9.06
N ALA A 429 -17.19 6.79 -10.21
CA ALA A 429 -15.89 7.45 -10.35
C ALA A 429 -15.77 8.69 -9.44
N THR A 430 -16.85 9.43 -9.23
CA THR A 430 -16.84 10.64 -8.38
C THR A 430 -17.09 10.38 -6.89
N GLY A 431 -17.29 9.12 -6.48
CA GLY A 431 -17.56 8.75 -5.08
C GLY A 431 -18.96 9.16 -4.58
N LYS A 432 -19.87 9.53 -5.49
CA LYS A 432 -21.25 9.95 -5.18
C LYS A 432 -22.25 8.79 -5.22
N LEU A 433 -21.85 7.60 -5.67
CA LEU A 433 -22.74 6.45 -5.85
C LEU A 433 -23.44 6.00 -4.55
N LYS A 434 -22.73 6.02 -3.42
CA LYS A 434 -23.33 5.69 -2.11
C LYS A 434 -24.41 6.69 -1.70
N SER A 435 -24.18 7.98 -1.92
CA SER A 435 -25.19 9.03 -1.69
C SER A 435 -26.37 8.86 -2.63
N PHE A 436 -26.11 8.49 -3.89
CA PHE A 436 -27.14 8.17 -4.86
C PHE A 436 -28.03 7.04 -4.38
N ALA A 437 -27.47 5.87 -4.06
CA ALA A 437 -28.25 4.72 -3.58
C ALA A 437 -29.07 5.04 -2.31
N ARG A 438 -28.47 5.70 -1.31
CA ARG A 438 -29.16 6.05 -0.06
C ARG A 438 -30.39 6.94 -0.26
N LYS A 439 -30.37 7.84 -1.24
CA LYS A 439 -31.52 8.70 -1.53
C LYS A 439 -32.70 7.93 -2.11
N PHE A 440 -32.46 6.90 -2.92
CA PHE A 440 -33.53 6.02 -3.39
C PHE A 440 -34.12 5.18 -2.25
N ILE A 441 -33.26 4.67 -1.34
CA ILE A 441 -33.69 3.89 -0.19
C ILE A 441 -34.53 4.74 0.78
N ASN A 442 -33.95 5.82 1.31
CA ASN A 442 -34.61 6.65 2.32
C ASN A 442 -35.72 7.53 1.73
N GLY A 443 -35.57 7.96 0.47
CA GLY A 443 -36.46 8.90 -0.19
C GLY A 443 -37.65 8.24 -0.92
N ILE A 444 -37.47 7.09 -1.57
CA ILE A 444 -38.54 6.48 -2.40
C ILE A 444 -39.01 5.15 -1.83
N LEU A 445 -38.13 4.31 -1.28
CA LEU A 445 -38.59 3.04 -0.71
C LEU A 445 -39.22 3.23 0.68
N THR A 446 -38.69 4.12 1.52
CA THR A 446 -39.20 4.37 2.89
C THR A 446 -40.42 5.29 2.93
N LEU A 447 -40.41 6.44 2.23
CA LEU A 447 -41.53 7.41 2.25
C LEU A 447 -42.86 6.81 1.74
N TRP A 448 -42.78 5.94 0.74
CA TRP A 448 -43.96 5.34 0.11
C TRP A 448 -44.41 4.03 0.78
N MET A 449 -43.71 3.62 1.83
CA MET A 449 -44.08 2.51 2.73
C MET A 449 -45.20 2.92 3.72
N PHE A 450 -45.24 4.19 4.12
CA PHE A 450 -46.12 4.71 5.18
C PHE A 450 -47.24 5.65 4.72
N SER A 451 -47.29 5.95 3.42
CA SER A 451 -48.18 6.99 2.89
C SER A 451 -49.58 6.46 2.53
N SER A 452 -50.56 6.72 3.40
CA SER A 452 -52.00 6.51 3.14
C SER A 452 -52.55 7.64 2.26
N PHE A 453 -52.66 7.44 0.95
CA PHE A 453 -53.19 8.45 0.01
C PHE A 453 -54.50 8.01 -0.68
N PRO A 454 -55.45 8.93 -0.96
CA PRO A 454 -56.84 8.56 -1.30
C PRO A 454 -57.16 8.37 -2.80
N LEU A 455 -56.24 8.64 -3.75
CA LEU A 455 -56.56 8.64 -5.20
C LEU A 455 -56.00 7.44 -5.98
N ALA A 456 -56.78 6.92 -6.94
CA ALA A 456 -56.41 5.78 -7.77
C ALA A 456 -55.31 6.07 -8.81
N LYS A 457 -55.23 7.28 -9.38
CA LYS A 457 -54.18 7.67 -10.34
C LYS A 457 -52.79 7.79 -9.69
N SER A 458 -52.70 8.12 -8.40
CA SER A 458 -51.43 8.14 -7.68
C SER A 458 -50.94 6.72 -7.31
N ALA A 459 -51.77 5.69 -7.41
CA ALA A 459 -51.37 4.32 -7.08
C ALA A 459 -50.46 3.68 -8.14
N SER A 460 -50.75 3.90 -9.43
CA SER A 460 -49.90 3.40 -10.53
C SER A 460 -48.54 4.08 -10.58
N VAL A 461 -48.51 5.41 -10.36
CA VAL A 461 -47.28 6.20 -10.27
C VAL A 461 -46.40 5.72 -9.11
N ARG A 462 -47.00 5.44 -7.94
CA ARG A 462 -46.29 4.88 -6.77
C ARG A 462 -45.71 3.50 -7.04
N ALA A 463 -46.49 2.62 -7.65
CA ALA A 463 -46.02 1.28 -8.02
C ALA A 463 -44.82 1.35 -8.96
N LEU A 464 -44.85 2.25 -9.95
CA LEU A 464 -43.75 2.49 -10.88
C LEU A 464 -42.52 3.09 -10.21
N LEU A 465 -42.68 4.09 -9.34
CA LEU A 465 -41.57 4.68 -8.59
C LEU A 465 -40.87 3.66 -7.69
N PHE A 466 -41.64 2.81 -7.00
CA PHE A 466 -41.09 1.70 -6.22
C PHE A 466 -40.33 0.72 -7.12
N ASP A 467 -40.97 0.27 -8.21
CA ASP A 467 -40.39 -0.74 -9.09
C ASP A 467 -39.10 -0.26 -9.76
N ILE A 468 -39.09 0.95 -10.31
CA ILE A 468 -37.92 1.55 -10.94
C ILE A 468 -36.80 1.74 -9.93
N SER A 469 -37.11 2.24 -8.73
CA SER A 469 -36.09 2.44 -7.68
C SER A 469 -35.49 1.12 -7.23
N PHE A 470 -36.32 0.09 -7.05
CA PHE A 470 -35.87 -1.26 -6.68
C PHE A 470 -34.98 -1.88 -7.77
N LEU A 471 -35.40 -1.78 -9.05
CA LEU A 471 -34.62 -2.22 -10.20
C LEU A 471 -33.27 -1.52 -10.27
N MET A 472 -33.25 -0.20 -10.18
CA MET A 472 -32.00 0.57 -10.22
C MET A 472 -31.05 0.20 -9.09
N LEU A 473 -31.55 0.02 -7.87
CA LEU A 473 -30.71 -0.39 -6.74
C LEU A 473 -30.17 -1.81 -6.92
N CYS A 474 -30.99 -2.75 -7.41
CA CYS A 474 -30.52 -4.10 -7.76
C CYS A 474 -29.46 -4.06 -8.88
N HIS A 475 -29.65 -3.20 -9.89
CA HIS A 475 -28.68 -3.00 -10.97
C HIS A 475 -27.36 -2.43 -10.45
N VAL A 476 -27.41 -1.46 -9.53
CA VAL A 476 -26.23 -0.91 -8.84
C VAL A 476 -25.47 -2.01 -8.10
N VAL A 477 -26.18 -2.87 -7.36
CA VAL A 477 -25.56 -3.99 -6.63
C VAL A 477 -24.92 -5.00 -7.59
N GLN A 478 -25.64 -5.44 -8.63
CA GLN A 478 -25.09 -6.41 -9.59
C GLN A 478 -23.89 -5.85 -10.38
N THR A 479 -23.83 -4.53 -10.59
CA THR A 479 -22.77 -3.89 -11.38
C THR A 479 -21.55 -3.47 -10.56
N TYR A 480 -21.75 -3.06 -9.29
CA TYR A 480 -20.73 -2.42 -8.45
C TYR A 480 -20.55 -3.05 -7.05
N GLY A 481 -21.34 -4.06 -6.68
CA GLY A 481 -21.29 -4.74 -5.38
C GLY A 481 -22.23 -4.15 -4.30
N SER A 482 -22.65 -4.97 -3.34
CA SER A 482 -23.54 -4.56 -2.24
C SER A 482 -22.90 -3.62 -1.22
N GLU A 483 -21.58 -3.66 -1.06
CA GLU A 483 -20.80 -2.80 -0.17
C GLU A 483 -20.96 -1.30 -0.46
N VAL A 484 -21.35 -0.95 -1.69
CA VAL A 484 -21.64 0.44 -2.08
C VAL A 484 -22.85 0.98 -1.33
N ILE A 485 -23.82 0.13 -1.05
CA ILE A 485 -25.09 0.48 -0.39
C ILE A 485 -24.98 0.27 1.11
N LEU A 486 -24.47 -0.89 1.52
CA LEU A 486 -24.38 -1.27 2.92
C LEU A 486 -23.45 -0.30 3.69
N SER A 487 -23.90 0.08 4.88
CA SER A 487 -23.29 1.12 5.70
C SER A 487 -23.01 0.61 7.10
N ASP A 488 -22.13 1.29 7.83
CA ASP A 488 -22.08 1.14 9.28
C ASP A 488 -23.47 1.37 9.87
N PRO A 489 -23.87 0.60 10.90
CA PRO A 489 -25.22 0.61 11.43
C PRO A 489 -25.66 2.02 11.82
N SER A 490 -26.88 2.39 11.42
CA SER A 490 -27.45 3.69 11.74
C SER A 490 -27.60 3.84 13.27
N PRO A 491 -27.36 5.04 13.84
CA PRO A 491 -27.58 5.28 15.26
C PRO A 491 -29.06 5.17 15.68
N SER A 492 -29.98 5.14 14.71
CA SER A 492 -31.43 4.98 14.92
C SER A 492 -31.90 3.53 15.07
N GLY A 493 -31.03 2.53 14.89
CA GLY A 493 -31.33 1.10 15.12
C GLY A 493 -32.26 0.44 14.08
N GLU A 494 -33.06 1.20 13.33
CA GLU A 494 -33.90 0.67 12.24
C GLU A 494 -33.12 0.60 10.91
N THR A 495 -32.93 -0.61 10.39
CA THR A 495 -32.35 -0.86 9.06
C THR A 495 -33.44 -0.79 7.98
N PRO A 496 -33.26 -0.03 6.88
CA PRO A 496 -34.23 0.02 5.79
C PRO A 496 -34.52 -1.37 5.20
N PHE A 497 -35.78 -1.62 4.79
CA PHE A 497 -36.22 -2.91 4.22
C PHE A 497 -35.28 -3.43 3.12
N PHE A 498 -34.84 -2.55 2.21
CA PHE A 498 -34.01 -2.93 1.08
C PHE A 498 -32.63 -3.41 1.52
N GLU A 499 -32.04 -2.83 2.57
CA GLU A 499 -30.74 -3.29 3.10
C GLU A 499 -30.88 -4.68 3.74
N THR A 500 -31.96 -4.92 4.49
CA THR A 500 -32.27 -6.24 5.05
C THR A 500 -32.51 -7.28 3.96
N TRP A 501 -33.29 -6.94 2.93
CA TRP A 501 -33.54 -7.81 1.78
C TRP A 501 -32.24 -8.08 0.99
N LEU A 502 -31.41 -7.06 0.78
CA LEU A 502 -30.13 -7.17 0.10
C LEU A 502 -29.21 -8.16 0.81
N GLN A 503 -29.07 -8.07 2.13
CA GLN A 503 -28.23 -8.98 2.92
C GLN A 503 -28.72 -10.43 2.90
N THR A 504 -30.03 -10.64 2.90
CA THR A 504 -30.64 -11.97 3.08
C THR A 504 -31.01 -12.69 1.78
N CYS A 505 -31.31 -11.94 0.70
CA CYS A 505 -31.93 -12.50 -0.51
C CYS A 505 -31.08 -12.35 -1.78
N MET A 506 -30.32 -11.26 -1.93
CA MET A 506 -29.69 -10.93 -3.21
C MET A 506 -28.49 -11.83 -3.52
N PRO A 507 -28.50 -12.61 -4.63
CA PRO A 507 -27.36 -13.41 -5.06
C PRO A 507 -26.25 -12.51 -5.57
N GLU A 508 -25.06 -12.68 -5.00
CA GLU A 508 -23.83 -12.00 -5.40
C GLU A 508 -22.70 -13.03 -5.53
N GLU A 509 -21.67 -12.69 -6.30
CA GLU A 509 -20.48 -13.54 -6.45
C GLU A 509 -19.80 -13.73 -5.08
N GLY A 510 -19.60 -14.99 -4.67
CA GLY A 510 -18.98 -15.34 -3.38
C GLY A 510 -19.88 -15.26 -2.15
N LYS A 511 -21.16 -14.88 -2.28
CA LYS A 511 -22.11 -14.82 -1.16
C LYS A 511 -22.96 -16.09 -1.06
N THR A 512 -22.90 -16.77 0.08
CA THR A 512 -23.78 -17.90 0.41
C THR A 512 -25.08 -17.40 1.03
N LEU A 513 -26.22 -17.74 0.42
CA LEU A 513 -27.55 -17.36 0.90
C LEU A 513 -28.25 -18.56 1.51
N ASN A 514 -29.00 -18.33 2.60
CA ASN A 514 -29.85 -19.34 3.20
C ASN A 514 -31.31 -19.19 2.67
N PRO A 515 -31.80 -20.10 1.83
CA PRO A 515 -33.19 -20.03 1.32
C PRO A 515 -34.25 -20.26 2.40
N GLU A 516 -33.87 -20.78 3.57
CA GLU A 516 -34.75 -21.01 4.73
C GLU A 516 -34.66 -19.88 5.78
N ASN A 517 -34.04 -18.75 5.45
CA ASN A 517 -33.91 -17.63 6.38
C ASN A 517 -35.29 -17.20 6.95
N PRO A 518 -35.41 -16.95 8.27
CA PRO A 518 -36.66 -16.50 8.88
C PRO A 518 -37.33 -15.28 8.21
N CYS A 519 -36.57 -14.45 7.48
CA CYS A 519 -37.14 -13.35 6.70
C CYS A 519 -38.15 -13.80 5.60
N PHE A 520 -38.12 -15.08 5.22
CA PHE A 520 -39.04 -15.71 4.26
C PHE A 520 -40.18 -16.50 4.92
N ARG A 521 -40.51 -16.23 6.19
CA ARG A 521 -41.73 -16.73 6.85
C ARG A 521 -42.79 -15.64 7.01
N PRO A 522 -43.44 -15.17 5.92
CA PRO A 522 -44.62 -14.33 6.06
C PRO A 522 -45.76 -15.10 6.74
N GLU A 523 -46.76 -14.35 7.23
CA GLU A 523 -48.00 -14.95 7.73
C GLU A 523 -48.65 -15.84 6.64
N PRO A 524 -48.99 -17.11 6.95
CA PRO A 524 -49.52 -18.05 5.96
C PRO A 524 -50.72 -17.51 5.16
N GLY A 525 -51.64 -16.79 5.82
CA GLY A 525 -52.81 -16.20 5.17
C GLY A 525 -52.46 -15.14 4.11
N LYS A 526 -51.31 -14.47 4.21
CA LYS A 526 -50.83 -13.52 3.17
C LYS A 526 -50.27 -14.26 1.95
N VAL A 527 -49.59 -15.38 2.17
CA VAL A 527 -49.04 -16.23 1.09
C VAL A 527 -50.17 -16.89 0.31
N GLU A 528 -51.14 -17.50 1.01
CA GLU A 528 -52.33 -18.10 0.37
C GLU A 528 -53.11 -17.08 -0.47
N SER A 529 -53.30 -15.87 0.06
CA SER A 529 -53.96 -14.77 -0.66
C SER A 529 -53.19 -14.37 -1.92
N LEU A 530 -51.86 -14.33 -1.85
CA LEU A 530 -51.00 -13.98 -2.96
C LEU A 530 -50.97 -15.08 -4.03
N VAL A 531 -50.86 -16.35 -3.66
CA VAL A 531 -50.93 -17.49 -4.59
C VAL A 531 -52.29 -17.55 -5.28
N THR A 532 -53.37 -17.34 -4.54
CA THR A 532 -54.74 -17.27 -5.09
C THR A 532 -54.87 -16.14 -6.11
N LEU A 533 -54.31 -14.96 -5.80
CA LEU A 533 -54.31 -13.80 -6.70
C LEU A 533 -53.54 -14.10 -7.99
N LEU A 534 -52.35 -14.70 -7.90
CA LEU A 534 -51.50 -15.05 -9.03
C LEU A 534 -52.11 -16.13 -9.93
N ASN A 535 -52.90 -17.04 -9.36
CA ASN A 535 -53.54 -18.12 -10.12
C ASN A 535 -54.83 -17.67 -10.84
N ASN A 536 -55.66 -16.87 -10.14
CA ASN A 536 -57.04 -16.57 -10.56
C ASN A 536 -57.22 -15.22 -11.26
N SER A 537 -56.35 -14.24 -11.05
CA SER A 537 -56.55 -12.87 -11.58
C SER A 537 -55.47 -12.49 -12.60
N SER A 538 -55.89 -11.96 -13.75
CA SER A 538 -54.99 -11.25 -14.67
C SER A 538 -54.70 -9.81 -14.19
N GLU A 539 -55.50 -9.28 -13.26
CA GLU A 539 -55.40 -7.90 -12.80
C GLU A 539 -55.28 -7.73 -11.28
N MET A 540 -54.05 -7.39 -10.83
CA MET A 540 -53.78 -6.92 -9.47
C MET A 540 -54.24 -5.47 -9.25
N LYS A 541 -55.05 -5.21 -8.21
CA LYS A 541 -55.52 -3.86 -7.82
C LYS A 541 -54.39 -3.07 -7.13
N LEU A 542 -53.90 -1.99 -7.74
CA LEU A 542 -52.70 -1.25 -7.29
C LEU A 542 -52.93 -0.29 -6.09
N VAL A 543 -54.18 -0.02 -5.71
CA VAL A 543 -54.55 1.13 -4.84
C VAL A 543 -54.17 0.95 -3.36
N GLN A 544 -54.12 -0.29 -2.85
CA GLN A 544 -53.87 -0.61 -1.43
C GLN A 544 -52.71 -1.59 -1.22
N VAL A 545 -51.80 -1.68 -2.19
CA VAL A 545 -50.73 -2.67 -2.17
C VAL A 545 -49.51 -2.15 -1.43
N LYS A 546 -49.05 -2.90 -0.42
CA LYS A 546 -47.75 -2.71 0.23
C LYS A 546 -46.69 -3.53 -0.49
N TRP A 547 -45.99 -2.89 -1.44
CA TRP A 547 -45.02 -3.57 -2.31
C TRP A 547 -43.87 -4.28 -1.58
N HIS A 548 -43.38 -3.69 -0.48
CA HIS A 548 -42.35 -4.31 0.36
C HIS A 548 -42.81 -5.64 0.99
N GLU A 549 -44.06 -5.74 1.47
CA GLU A 549 -44.61 -7.00 2.01
C GLU A 549 -44.74 -8.06 0.91
N ILE A 550 -45.07 -7.66 -0.32
CA ILE A 550 -45.10 -8.57 -1.47
C ILE A 550 -43.71 -9.07 -1.82
N CYS A 551 -42.71 -8.20 -1.91
CA CYS A 551 -41.32 -8.60 -2.19
C CYS A 551 -40.81 -9.64 -1.19
N LEU A 552 -41.22 -9.55 0.07
CA LEU A 552 -40.89 -10.54 1.11
C LEU A 552 -41.75 -11.82 1.04
N SER A 553 -42.98 -11.73 0.51
CA SER A 553 -43.92 -12.87 0.44
C SER A 553 -43.80 -13.69 -0.84
N ILE A 554 -43.28 -13.11 -1.92
CA ILE A 554 -43.09 -13.79 -3.22
C ILE A 554 -42.21 -15.05 -3.11
N PRO A 555 -41.07 -15.06 -2.38
CA PRO A 555 -40.29 -16.27 -2.17
C PRO A 555 -41.10 -17.46 -1.63
N ALA A 556 -41.93 -17.23 -0.61
CA ALA A 556 -42.79 -18.27 -0.04
C ALA A 556 -43.88 -18.73 -1.02
N ALA A 557 -44.48 -17.79 -1.77
CA ALA A 557 -45.46 -18.12 -2.82
C ALA A 557 -44.84 -18.97 -3.95
N ILE A 558 -43.60 -18.66 -4.35
CA ILE A 558 -42.86 -19.43 -5.36
C ILE A 558 -42.53 -20.83 -4.85
N LEU A 559 -42.15 -20.97 -3.57
CA LEU A 559 -41.93 -22.27 -2.95
C LEU A 559 -43.21 -23.12 -2.97
N GLU A 560 -44.38 -22.55 -2.63
CA GLU A 560 -45.66 -23.28 -2.70
C GLU A 560 -46.01 -23.71 -4.13
N VAL A 561 -45.81 -22.83 -5.12
CA VAL A 561 -46.04 -23.15 -6.54
C VAL A 561 -45.07 -24.23 -7.04
N LEU A 562 -43.80 -24.16 -6.64
CA LEU A 562 -42.79 -25.17 -6.98
C LEU A 562 -43.14 -26.52 -6.35
N ASN A 563 -43.49 -26.55 -5.06
CA ASN A 563 -43.92 -27.77 -4.37
C ASN A 563 -45.17 -28.38 -5.02
N ALA A 564 -46.14 -27.55 -5.42
CA ALA A 564 -47.34 -28.02 -6.12
C ALA A 564 -47.00 -28.61 -7.50
N TRP A 565 -46.02 -28.05 -8.22
CA TRP A 565 -45.53 -28.59 -9.49
C TRP A 565 -44.69 -29.86 -9.31
N GLU A 566 -43.89 -29.94 -8.25
CA GLU A 566 -43.11 -31.12 -7.89
C GLU A 566 -44.00 -32.32 -7.59
N ASN A 567 -45.09 -32.10 -6.85
CA ASN A 567 -46.10 -33.10 -6.51
C ASN A 567 -47.14 -33.37 -7.61
N GLY A 568 -47.03 -32.74 -8.78
CA GLY A 568 -47.93 -32.97 -9.93
C GLY A 568 -49.32 -32.33 -9.81
N VAL A 569 -49.53 -31.41 -8.86
CA VAL A 569 -50.79 -30.67 -8.67
C VAL A 569 -50.95 -29.57 -9.74
N LEU A 570 -49.84 -28.97 -10.18
CA LEU A 570 -49.82 -27.96 -11.24
C LEU A 570 -49.15 -28.51 -12.51
N SER A 571 -49.70 -28.16 -13.68
CA SER A 571 -49.06 -28.41 -14.98
C SER A 571 -48.03 -27.31 -15.31
N VAL A 572 -47.14 -27.58 -16.27
CA VAL A 572 -46.12 -26.62 -16.71
C VAL A 572 -46.76 -25.34 -17.27
N GLU A 573 -47.90 -25.45 -17.94
CA GLU A 573 -48.66 -24.32 -18.48
C GLU A 573 -49.29 -23.46 -17.37
N ALA A 574 -49.77 -24.09 -16.29
CA ALA A 574 -50.29 -23.38 -15.13
C ALA A 574 -49.17 -22.60 -14.41
N VAL A 575 -47.99 -23.21 -14.28
CA VAL A 575 -46.80 -22.55 -13.74
C VAL A 575 -46.37 -21.38 -14.64
N GLN A 576 -46.34 -21.58 -15.97
CA GLN A 576 -46.04 -20.50 -16.92
C GLN A 576 -46.99 -19.31 -16.74
N LYS A 577 -48.30 -19.56 -16.65
CA LYS A 577 -49.31 -18.51 -16.40
C LYS A 577 -49.04 -17.73 -15.10
N ILE A 578 -48.70 -18.44 -14.03
CA ILE A 578 -48.35 -17.81 -12.73
C ILE A 578 -47.09 -16.95 -12.88
N THR A 579 -46.03 -17.47 -13.52
CA THR A 579 -44.79 -16.70 -13.74
C THR A 579 -45.00 -15.49 -14.65
N ASP A 580 -45.89 -15.57 -15.64
CA ASP A 580 -46.30 -14.46 -16.49
C ASP A 580 -47.01 -13.36 -15.69
N ASN A 581 -47.89 -13.74 -14.76
CA ASN A 581 -48.53 -12.79 -13.86
C ASN A 581 -47.54 -12.07 -12.91
N ILE A 582 -46.49 -12.75 -12.47
CA ILE A 582 -45.44 -12.17 -11.63
C ILE A 582 -44.65 -11.10 -12.39
N LYS A 583 -44.23 -11.37 -13.63
CA LYS A 583 -43.38 -10.45 -14.43
C LYS A 583 -44.15 -9.40 -15.24
N GLY A 584 -45.48 -9.52 -15.37
CA GLY A 584 -46.28 -8.67 -16.26
C GLY A 584 -46.59 -7.26 -15.76
N LYS A 585 -46.53 -7.00 -14.44
CA LYS A 585 -46.85 -5.67 -13.88
C LYS A 585 -45.65 -4.97 -13.26
N VAL A 586 -44.96 -5.65 -12.35
CA VAL A 586 -43.90 -5.07 -11.49
C VAL A 586 -42.70 -6.01 -11.54
N CYS A 587 -41.59 -5.54 -12.11
CA CYS A 587 -40.41 -6.37 -12.39
C CYS A 587 -39.67 -6.78 -11.11
N SER A 588 -39.77 -5.99 -10.04
CA SER A 588 -39.18 -6.28 -8.73
C SER A 588 -39.73 -7.56 -8.11
N MET A 589 -40.98 -7.96 -8.38
CA MET A 589 -41.51 -9.25 -7.93
C MET A 589 -40.77 -10.42 -8.58
N ALA A 590 -40.52 -10.33 -9.89
CA ALA A 590 -39.79 -11.36 -10.61
C ALA A 590 -38.33 -11.45 -10.13
N ILE A 591 -37.68 -10.31 -9.81
CA ILE A 591 -36.34 -10.30 -9.20
C ILE A 591 -36.34 -11.02 -7.85
N CYS A 592 -37.32 -10.75 -6.98
CA CYS A 592 -37.42 -11.42 -5.67
C CYS A 592 -37.64 -12.92 -5.80
N ALA A 593 -38.47 -13.35 -6.76
CA ALA A 593 -38.68 -14.77 -7.07
C ALA A 593 -37.38 -15.46 -7.53
N VAL A 594 -36.70 -14.86 -8.51
CA VAL A 594 -35.44 -15.41 -9.06
C VAL A 594 -34.33 -15.42 -8.01
N ALA A 595 -34.24 -14.39 -7.16
CA ALA A 595 -33.26 -14.32 -6.07
C ALA A 595 -33.34 -15.54 -5.15
N TRP A 596 -34.56 -15.89 -4.74
CA TRP A 596 -34.79 -17.06 -3.90
C TRP A 596 -34.55 -18.37 -4.67
N LEU A 597 -35.04 -18.50 -5.91
CA LEU A 597 -34.81 -19.70 -6.74
C LEU A 597 -33.32 -19.98 -6.95
N VAL A 598 -32.50 -18.94 -7.18
CA VAL A 598 -31.04 -19.07 -7.30
C VAL A 598 -30.42 -19.61 -5.99
N ALA A 599 -30.83 -19.10 -4.84
CA ALA A 599 -30.37 -19.59 -3.54
C ALA A 599 -30.81 -21.05 -3.30
N HIS A 600 -32.06 -21.38 -3.66
CA HIS A 600 -32.61 -22.72 -3.52
C HIS A 600 -31.89 -23.74 -4.42
N VAL A 601 -31.67 -23.43 -5.70
CA VAL A 601 -30.95 -24.33 -6.63
C VAL A 601 -29.54 -24.67 -6.16
N ARG A 602 -28.85 -23.74 -5.49
CA ARG A 602 -27.52 -23.98 -4.93
C ARG A 602 -27.51 -25.05 -3.82
N MET A 603 -28.64 -25.26 -3.14
CA MET A 603 -28.81 -26.25 -2.08
C MET A 603 -29.26 -27.63 -2.59
N LEU A 604 -29.76 -27.71 -3.84
CA LEU A 604 -30.33 -28.93 -4.41
C LEU A 604 -29.28 -29.85 -5.06
N GLY A 605 -29.56 -31.15 -5.04
CA GLY A 605 -28.83 -32.16 -5.83
C GLY A 605 -29.09 -31.99 -7.33
N ARG A 606 -28.20 -32.51 -8.20
CA ARG A 606 -28.26 -32.24 -9.66
C ARG A 606 -29.61 -32.59 -10.30
N ASP A 607 -30.21 -33.70 -9.89
CA ASP A 607 -31.46 -34.22 -10.49
C ASP A 607 -32.69 -33.39 -10.07
N GLU A 608 -32.63 -32.72 -8.91
CA GLU A 608 -33.72 -31.88 -8.38
C GLU A 608 -33.71 -30.45 -8.98
N ARG A 609 -32.65 -30.06 -9.72
CA ARG A 609 -32.49 -28.69 -10.24
C ARG A 609 -33.36 -28.38 -11.46
N GLU A 610 -33.87 -29.39 -12.17
CA GLU A 610 -34.50 -29.20 -13.49
C GLU A 610 -35.77 -28.31 -13.43
N LYS A 611 -36.70 -28.59 -12.52
CA LYS A 611 -37.94 -27.82 -12.36
C LYS A 611 -37.67 -26.38 -11.89
N PRO A 612 -36.88 -26.12 -10.83
CA PRO A 612 -36.50 -24.75 -10.43
C PRO A 612 -35.77 -23.96 -11.54
N GLN A 613 -34.83 -24.59 -12.26
CA GLN A 613 -34.13 -23.94 -13.37
C GLN A 613 -35.08 -23.60 -14.54
N THR A 614 -36.08 -24.45 -14.78
CA THR A 614 -37.13 -24.17 -15.77
C THR A 614 -38.00 -23.00 -15.34
N MET A 615 -38.40 -22.93 -14.07
CA MET A 615 -39.14 -21.78 -13.53
C MET A 615 -38.36 -20.46 -13.65
N ILE A 616 -37.03 -20.48 -13.41
CA ILE A 616 -36.16 -19.32 -13.65
C ILE A 616 -36.22 -18.88 -15.12
N ARG A 617 -36.10 -19.82 -16.08
CA ARG A 617 -36.19 -19.50 -17.52
C ARG A 617 -37.54 -18.86 -17.89
N GLN A 618 -38.64 -19.32 -17.29
CA GLN A 618 -39.96 -18.75 -17.50
C GLN A 618 -40.05 -17.30 -16.99
N LEU A 619 -39.48 -17.01 -15.81
CA LEU A 619 -39.46 -15.66 -15.21
C LEU A 619 -38.56 -14.66 -15.97
N VAL A 620 -37.47 -15.12 -16.57
CA VAL A 620 -36.53 -14.28 -17.33
C VAL A 620 -37.03 -13.91 -18.74
N THR A 621 -38.03 -14.63 -19.25
CA THR A 621 -38.56 -14.44 -20.60
C THR A 621 -39.50 -13.21 -20.66
N PRO A 622 -39.24 -12.20 -21.52
CA PRO A 622 -40.10 -11.01 -21.64
C PRO A 622 -41.55 -11.34 -22.05
N LEU A 623 -42.51 -10.49 -21.65
CA LEU A 623 -43.87 -10.51 -22.20
C LEU A 623 -44.01 -9.49 -23.32
N TYR A 624 -44.76 -9.84 -24.37
CA TYR A 624 -45.12 -8.95 -25.46
C TYR A 624 -46.64 -8.74 -25.45
N GLY A 625 -47.13 -7.56 -25.04
CA GLY A 625 -48.57 -7.26 -24.98
C GLY A 625 -48.91 -5.83 -24.53
N GLU A 626 -50.14 -5.37 -24.78
CA GLU A 626 -50.61 -3.98 -24.55
C GLU A 626 -50.95 -3.65 -23.08
N ASN A 627 -51.12 -4.64 -22.20
CA ASN A 627 -51.60 -4.46 -20.81
C ASN A 627 -50.50 -4.10 -19.78
N THR A 628 -49.35 -3.59 -20.23
CA THR A 628 -48.18 -3.33 -19.38
C THR A 628 -48.14 -1.87 -18.88
N LEU A 629 -47.68 -1.65 -17.64
CA LEU A 629 -47.49 -0.30 -17.08
C LEU A 629 -46.42 0.51 -17.86
N GLN A 630 -46.43 1.84 -17.72
CA GLN A 630 -45.47 2.74 -18.39
C GLN A 630 -44.00 2.29 -18.22
N PHE A 631 -43.18 2.58 -19.23
CA PHE A 631 -41.75 2.23 -19.29
C PHE A 631 -41.47 0.72 -19.14
N TYR A 632 -42.40 -0.17 -19.53
CA TYR A 632 -42.23 -1.61 -19.37
C TYR A 632 -41.00 -2.14 -20.12
N ASN A 633 -40.81 -1.72 -21.37
CA ASN A 633 -39.68 -2.18 -22.19
C ASN A 633 -38.34 -1.83 -21.54
N GLU A 634 -38.19 -0.60 -21.06
CA GLU A 634 -36.98 -0.13 -20.37
C GLU A 634 -36.76 -0.89 -19.05
N ARG A 635 -37.82 -1.11 -18.26
CA ARG A 635 -37.75 -1.88 -17.02
C ARG A 635 -37.36 -3.34 -17.26
N VAL A 636 -37.89 -3.98 -18.30
CA VAL A 636 -37.61 -5.38 -18.65
C VAL A 636 -36.17 -5.55 -19.12
N ILE A 637 -35.59 -4.57 -19.81
CA ILE A 637 -34.16 -4.60 -20.19
C ILE A 637 -33.29 -4.63 -18.93
N ILE A 638 -33.57 -3.76 -17.95
CA ILE A 638 -32.83 -3.71 -16.69
C ILE A 638 -33.06 -4.98 -15.87
N MET A 639 -34.31 -5.44 -15.76
CA MET A 639 -34.66 -6.70 -15.09
C MET A 639 -33.90 -7.89 -15.70
N SER A 640 -33.85 -7.97 -17.03
CA SER A 640 -33.13 -9.02 -17.75
C SER A 640 -31.64 -8.99 -17.41
N SER A 641 -31.02 -7.81 -17.44
CA SER A 641 -29.61 -7.63 -17.08
C SER A 641 -29.33 -8.08 -15.65
N ILE A 642 -30.15 -7.65 -14.69
CA ILE A 642 -30.03 -8.05 -13.26
C ILE A 642 -30.14 -9.57 -13.12
N MET A 643 -31.13 -10.20 -13.75
CA MET A 643 -31.37 -11.63 -13.65
C MET A 643 -30.27 -12.46 -14.33
N GLU A 644 -29.73 -11.99 -15.46
CA GLU A 644 -28.57 -12.61 -16.13
C GLU A 644 -27.38 -12.68 -15.17
N HIS A 645 -27.09 -11.59 -14.44
CA HIS A 645 -26.04 -11.55 -13.43
C HIS A 645 -26.32 -12.46 -12.22
N MET A 646 -27.56 -12.46 -11.70
CA MET A 646 -27.96 -13.30 -10.56
C MET A 646 -27.89 -14.80 -10.88
N CYS A 647 -28.29 -15.19 -12.09
CA CYS A 647 -28.41 -16.60 -12.48
C CYS A 647 -27.12 -17.20 -13.02
N ALA A 648 -26.14 -16.37 -13.39
CA ALA A 648 -24.94 -16.80 -14.08
C ALA A 648 -24.26 -18.01 -13.41
N ASP A 649 -23.95 -17.98 -12.11
CA ASP A 649 -23.25 -19.08 -11.43
C ASP A 649 -24.02 -20.41 -11.46
N VAL A 650 -25.35 -20.35 -11.34
CA VAL A 650 -26.22 -21.53 -11.30
C VAL A 650 -26.25 -22.26 -12.63
N PHE A 651 -26.34 -21.50 -13.72
CA PHE A 651 -26.43 -22.07 -15.08
C PHE A 651 -25.05 -22.46 -15.62
N GLN A 652 -23.99 -21.75 -15.19
CA GLN A 652 -22.59 -22.05 -15.49
C GLN A 652 -22.16 -23.43 -14.99
N GLN A 653 -22.50 -23.82 -13.75
CA GLN A 653 -22.17 -25.14 -13.20
C GLN A 653 -22.75 -26.31 -14.02
N THR A 654 -23.88 -26.07 -14.69
CA THR A 654 -24.59 -27.08 -15.48
C THR A 654 -24.26 -27.08 -16.97
N GLY A 655 -23.50 -26.09 -17.47
CA GLY A 655 -23.26 -25.91 -18.91
C GLY A 655 -24.53 -25.55 -19.71
N ALA A 656 -25.62 -25.20 -19.02
CA ALA A 656 -26.89 -24.80 -19.60
C ALA A 656 -26.91 -23.29 -19.82
N THR A 657 -27.53 -22.81 -20.89
CA THR A 657 -27.67 -21.37 -21.12
C THR A 657 -29.00 -20.85 -20.56
N LEU A 658 -28.97 -19.68 -19.92
CA LEU A 658 -30.17 -19.02 -19.38
C LEU A 658 -31.15 -18.63 -20.50
N ARG A 659 -30.62 -18.26 -21.68
CA ARG A 659 -31.34 -17.95 -22.91
C ARG A 659 -30.78 -18.80 -24.06
N SER A 660 -31.63 -19.11 -25.05
CA SER A 660 -31.14 -19.71 -26.30
C SER A 660 -30.24 -18.68 -27.00
N PRO A 661 -29.07 -19.07 -27.53
CA PRO A 661 -28.24 -18.15 -28.31
C PRO A 661 -29.06 -17.62 -29.50
N VAL A 662 -29.12 -16.30 -29.62
CA VAL A 662 -29.68 -15.63 -30.80
C VAL A 662 -28.57 -15.61 -31.86
N GLU A 663 -28.87 -16.06 -33.09
CA GLU A 663 -27.89 -16.04 -34.19
C GLU A 663 -27.29 -14.63 -34.36
N GLY A 664 -25.96 -14.52 -34.25
CA GLY A 664 -25.22 -13.28 -34.49
C GLY A 664 -24.80 -12.46 -33.26
N GLN A 665 -25.17 -12.85 -32.03
CA GLN A 665 -24.60 -12.26 -30.81
C GLN A 665 -23.54 -13.18 -30.20
N GLU A 666 -22.29 -12.71 -30.12
CA GLU A 666 -21.26 -13.39 -29.32
C GLU A 666 -21.68 -13.41 -27.83
N PRO A 667 -21.45 -14.53 -27.11
CA PRO A 667 -21.73 -14.59 -25.68
C PRO A 667 -20.96 -13.48 -24.94
N ILE A 668 -21.63 -12.84 -23.96
CA ILE A 668 -21.07 -11.71 -23.20
C ILE A 668 -19.70 -12.11 -22.63
N PRO A 669 -18.59 -11.52 -23.12
CA PRO A 669 -17.24 -12.07 -22.96
C PRO A 669 -16.59 -11.86 -21.58
N TYR A 670 -17.31 -11.27 -20.62
CA TYR A 670 -16.73 -10.76 -19.38
C TYR A 670 -16.81 -11.66 -18.14
N ARG A 671 -17.63 -12.71 -18.18
CA ARG A 671 -17.52 -13.78 -17.18
C ARG A 671 -16.61 -14.85 -17.76
N ASN A 672 -15.30 -14.60 -17.73
CA ASN A 672 -14.28 -15.59 -18.06
C ASN A 672 -14.25 -16.64 -16.96
N LEU A 673 -15.23 -17.53 -17.09
CA LEU A 673 -15.30 -18.86 -16.54
C LEU A 673 -13.94 -19.55 -16.72
N LEU A 674 -13.54 -20.32 -15.71
CA LEU A 674 -12.60 -21.40 -15.98
C LEU A 674 -13.13 -22.17 -17.18
N PRO A 675 -12.29 -22.43 -18.20
CA PRO A 675 -12.68 -23.29 -19.30
C PRO A 675 -13.24 -24.59 -18.72
N PRO A 676 -14.44 -25.03 -19.14
CA PRO A 676 -15.06 -26.20 -18.56
C PRO A 676 -14.09 -27.38 -18.67
N LYS A 677 -13.82 -28.03 -17.53
CA LYS A 677 -12.91 -29.19 -17.38
C LYS A 677 -11.40 -28.90 -17.32
N GLU A 678 -10.95 -27.64 -17.27
CA GLU A 678 -9.53 -27.31 -17.03
C GLU A 678 -9.19 -27.27 -15.53
N PRO A 679 -8.13 -27.95 -15.05
CA PRO A 679 -7.69 -27.85 -13.65
C PRO A 679 -7.24 -26.43 -13.28
N ILE A 680 -7.65 -25.96 -12.09
CA ILE A 680 -7.38 -24.59 -11.61
C ILE A 680 -5.88 -24.21 -11.60
N HIS A 681 -5.00 -25.17 -11.30
CA HIS A 681 -3.54 -24.96 -11.31
C HIS A 681 -3.02 -24.68 -12.72
N THR A 682 -3.49 -25.43 -13.72
CA THR A 682 -3.09 -25.25 -15.12
C THR A 682 -3.56 -23.90 -15.65
N ALA A 683 -4.80 -23.52 -15.33
CA ALA A 683 -5.34 -22.21 -15.68
C ALA A 683 -4.50 -21.07 -15.06
N LEU A 684 -4.13 -21.18 -13.78
CA LEU A 684 -3.30 -20.19 -13.09
C LEU A 684 -1.92 -20.04 -13.74
N SER A 685 -1.21 -21.16 -13.95
CA SER A 685 0.15 -21.14 -14.51
C SER A 685 0.14 -20.62 -15.97
N LYS A 686 -0.81 -21.07 -16.80
CA LYS A 686 -0.96 -20.61 -18.18
C LYS A 686 -1.27 -19.11 -18.25
N GLN A 687 -2.19 -18.63 -17.42
CA GLN A 687 -2.55 -17.22 -17.41
C GLN A 687 -1.39 -16.35 -16.90
N PHE A 688 -0.72 -16.76 -15.83
CA PHE A 688 0.41 -16.02 -15.29
C PHE A 688 1.57 -15.92 -16.29
N GLN A 689 1.88 -17.00 -17.00
CA GLN A 689 2.91 -17.01 -18.05
C GLN A 689 2.55 -16.12 -19.24
N ALA A 690 1.27 -16.05 -19.62
CA ALA A 690 0.81 -15.12 -20.66
C ALA A 690 0.99 -13.66 -20.24
N VAL A 691 0.59 -13.32 -19.01
CA VAL A 691 0.77 -11.98 -18.41
C VAL A 691 2.25 -11.62 -18.29
N LEU A 692 3.10 -12.55 -17.87
CA LEU A 692 4.53 -12.34 -17.73
C LEU A 692 5.19 -12.01 -19.07
N ARG A 693 4.84 -12.73 -20.14
CA ARG A 693 5.33 -12.45 -21.51
C ARG A 693 4.83 -11.09 -22.02
N LYS A 694 3.54 -10.80 -21.82
CA LYS A 694 2.90 -9.52 -22.22
C LYS A 694 3.51 -8.33 -21.47
N GLY A 695 3.79 -8.48 -20.18
CA GLY A 695 4.35 -7.45 -19.32
C GLY A 695 3.37 -6.57 -18.60
N TRP A 696 2.09 -6.79 -18.79
CA TRP A 696 1.03 -6.13 -18.07
C TRP A 696 -0.15 -7.08 -17.92
N VAL A 697 -1.03 -6.76 -16.98
CA VAL A 697 -2.23 -7.52 -16.67
C VAL A 697 -3.42 -6.86 -17.38
N ASP A 698 -4.19 -7.63 -18.15
CA ASP A 698 -5.45 -7.15 -18.73
C ASP A 698 -6.66 -7.45 -17.84
N SER A 699 -7.79 -6.82 -18.14
CA SER A 699 -9.03 -6.97 -17.38
C SER A 699 -9.48 -8.44 -17.27
N ARG A 700 -9.33 -9.22 -18.36
CA ARG A 700 -9.66 -10.65 -18.38
C ARG A 700 -8.79 -11.47 -17.44
N ALA A 701 -7.47 -11.22 -17.42
CA ALA A 701 -6.56 -11.87 -16.48
C ALA A 701 -6.92 -11.57 -15.03
N LEU A 702 -7.31 -10.34 -14.70
CA LEU A 702 -7.70 -9.95 -13.34
C LEU A 702 -8.94 -10.70 -12.85
N HIS A 703 -9.99 -10.81 -13.66
CA HIS A 703 -11.19 -11.58 -13.32
C HIS A 703 -10.88 -13.08 -13.12
N LEU A 704 -10.01 -13.64 -13.95
CA LEU A 704 -9.57 -15.04 -13.78
C LEU A 704 -8.76 -15.22 -12.49
N PHE A 705 -7.83 -14.32 -12.17
CA PHE A 705 -7.07 -14.38 -10.92
C PHE A 705 -7.96 -14.24 -9.69
N GLU A 706 -8.95 -13.34 -9.72
CA GLU A 706 -9.95 -13.22 -8.64
C GLU A 706 -10.75 -14.51 -8.47
N SER A 707 -11.22 -15.09 -9.57
CA SER A 707 -11.98 -16.35 -9.55
C SER A 707 -11.14 -17.50 -8.97
N LEU A 708 -9.87 -17.60 -9.40
CA LEU A 708 -8.91 -18.60 -8.91
C LEU A 708 -8.59 -18.41 -7.42
N LEU A 709 -8.48 -17.17 -6.96
CA LEU A 709 -8.27 -16.83 -5.55
C LEU A 709 -9.47 -17.25 -4.70
N ASN A 710 -10.69 -17.01 -5.19
CA ASN A 710 -11.92 -17.43 -4.50
C ASN A 710 -12.10 -18.97 -4.48
N MET A 711 -11.71 -19.67 -5.54
CA MET A 711 -11.86 -21.14 -5.63
C MET A 711 -10.76 -21.91 -4.90
N GLY A 712 -9.50 -21.46 -5.01
CA GLY A 712 -8.36 -22.15 -4.40
C GLY A 712 -8.08 -21.73 -2.96
N GLY A 713 -8.60 -20.58 -2.54
CA GLY A 713 -8.26 -19.95 -1.26
C GLY A 713 -6.94 -19.19 -1.31
N VAL A 714 -6.72 -18.33 -0.31
CA VAL A 714 -5.58 -17.41 -0.26
C VAL A 714 -4.25 -18.16 -0.22
N PHE A 715 -4.15 -19.19 0.63
CA PHE A 715 -2.92 -20.00 0.75
C PHE A 715 -2.51 -20.64 -0.57
N TRP A 716 -3.44 -21.35 -1.22
CA TRP A 716 -3.16 -22.02 -2.49
C TRP A 716 -2.76 -21.02 -3.58
N PHE A 717 -3.48 -19.91 -3.70
CA PHE A 717 -3.22 -18.90 -4.72
C PHE A 717 -1.83 -18.26 -4.53
N THR A 718 -1.52 -17.79 -3.32
CA THR A 718 -0.22 -17.17 -3.01
C THR A 718 0.92 -18.17 -3.17
N ASN A 719 0.78 -19.39 -2.66
CA ASN A 719 1.84 -20.41 -2.73
C ASN A 719 2.17 -20.79 -4.18
N ASN A 720 1.17 -20.97 -5.05
CA ASN A 720 1.44 -21.33 -6.45
C ASN A 720 2.05 -20.18 -7.25
N LEU A 721 1.67 -18.92 -6.99
CA LEU A 721 2.31 -17.77 -7.62
C LEU A 721 3.75 -17.55 -7.14
N VAL A 722 4.04 -17.79 -5.85
CA VAL A 722 5.41 -17.79 -5.33
C VAL A 722 6.23 -18.91 -5.99
N LYS A 723 5.65 -20.10 -6.22
CA LYS A 723 6.32 -21.16 -6.98
C LYS A 723 6.63 -20.75 -8.42
N GLU A 724 5.78 -19.98 -9.09
CA GLU A 724 6.10 -19.43 -10.41
C GLU A 724 7.29 -18.45 -10.33
N LEU A 725 7.38 -17.60 -9.30
CA LEU A 725 8.55 -16.75 -9.07
C LEU A 725 9.84 -17.56 -8.86
N LEU A 726 9.77 -18.62 -8.06
CA LEU A 726 10.94 -19.47 -7.74
C LEU A 726 11.44 -20.30 -8.94
N LYS A 727 10.69 -20.38 -10.04
CA LYS A 727 11.13 -21.04 -11.28
C LYS A 727 12.06 -20.15 -12.13
N GLU A 728 12.06 -18.83 -11.89
CA GLU A 728 12.79 -17.89 -12.73
C GLU A 728 14.30 -17.95 -12.49
N THR A 729 15.07 -18.03 -13.57
CA THR A 729 16.54 -18.14 -13.54
C THR A 729 17.25 -16.85 -13.96
N ARG A 730 16.51 -15.88 -14.55
CA ARG A 730 17.05 -14.60 -15.03
C ARG A 730 16.59 -13.45 -14.15
N GLN A 731 17.52 -12.58 -13.74
CA GLN A 731 17.24 -11.44 -12.88
C GLN A 731 16.16 -10.50 -13.44
N GLU A 732 16.18 -10.24 -14.75
CA GLU A 732 15.21 -9.37 -15.43
C GLU A 732 13.77 -9.90 -15.30
N TRP A 733 13.59 -11.21 -15.50
CA TRP A 733 12.28 -11.87 -15.40
C TRP A 733 11.84 -12.00 -13.95
N ALA A 734 12.75 -12.36 -13.04
CA ALA A 734 12.46 -12.40 -11.60
C ALA A 734 11.98 -11.03 -11.09
N ASN A 735 12.63 -9.93 -11.49
CA ASN A 735 12.19 -8.57 -11.16
C ASN A 735 10.81 -8.27 -11.76
N ARG A 736 10.56 -8.60 -13.03
CA ARG A 736 9.26 -8.40 -13.69
C ARG A 736 8.14 -9.19 -13.01
N VAL A 737 8.42 -10.41 -12.57
CA VAL A 737 7.49 -11.23 -11.76
C VAL A 737 7.15 -10.53 -10.46
N VAL A 738 8.13 -9.97 -9.74
CA VAL A 738 7.87 -9.22 -8.49
C VAL A 738 6.92 -8.05 -8.73
N GLU A 739 7.16 -7.28 -9.80
CA GLU A 739 6.31 -6.14 -10.15
C GLU A 739 4.86 -6.53 -10.48
N LEU A 740 4.68 -7.62 -11.24
CA LEU A 740 3.37 -8.13 -11.60
C LEU A 740 2.65 -8.76 -10.39
N LEU A 741 3.36 -9.58 -9.62
CA LEU A 741 2.81 -10.26 -8.44
C LEU A 741 2.40 -9.26 -7.37
N TYR A 742 3.19 -8.22 -7.11
CA TYR A 742 2.81 -7.18 -6.16
C TYR A 742 1.46 -6.55 -6.52
N SER A 743 1.24 -6.25 -7.80
CA SER A 743 -0.03 -5.67 -8.26
C SER A 743 -1.17 -6.68 -8.25
N ILE A 744 -0.93 -7.96 -8.58
CA ILE A 744 -1.93 -9.03 -8.45
C ILE A 744 -2.29 -9.26 -6.98
N PHE A 745 -1.33 -9.20 -6.07
CA PHE A 745 -1.55 -9.35 -4.62
C PHE A 745 -2.35 -8.18 -4.03
N CYS A 746 -2.48 -7.05 -4.75
CA CYS A 746 -3.43 -5.99 -4.38
C CYS A 746 -4.91 -6.42 -4.52
N LEU A 747 -5.22 -7.59 -5.11
CA LEU A 747 -6.55 -8.19 -5.04
C LEU A 747 -7.00 -8.47 -3.59
N ASP A 748 -6.05 -8.76 -2.69
CA ASP A 748 -6.28 -8.92 -1.25
C ASP A 748 -4.98 -8.75 -0.48
N THR A 749 -4.53 -7.50 -0.37
CA THR A 749 -3.22 -7.18 0.21
C THR A 749 -3.07 -7.74 1.62
N GLN A 750 -4.12 -7.72 2.44
CA GLN A 750 -4.02 -8.11 3.85
C GLN A 750 -3.87 -9.62 4.00
N GLN A 751 -4.79 -10.41 3.45
CA GLN A 751 -4.75 -11.88 3.62
C GLN A 751 -3.56 -12.50 2.90
N ILE A 752 -3.23 -12.00 1.71
CA ILE A 752 -2.07 -12.48 0.95
C ILE A 752 -0.77 -12.15 1.69
N THR A 753 -0.64 -10.95 2.27
CA THR A 753 0.57 -10.58 3.04
C THR A 753 0.71 -11.43 4.30
N LEU A 754 -0.38 -11.65 5.05
CA LEU A 754 -0.36 -12.54 6.23
C LEU A 754 0.06 -13.97 5.86
N THR A 755 -0.48 -14.48 4.75
CA THR A 755 -0.14 -15.81 4.23
C THR A 755 1.31 -15.90 3.78
N LEU A 756 1.77 -14.93 2.99
CA LEU A 756 3.14 -14.89 2.49
C LEU A 756 4.15 -14.85 3.64
N LEU A 757 3.98 -13.92 4.58
CA LEU A 757 4.94 -13.67 5.66
C LEU A 757 4.80 -14.65 6.83
N GLY A 758 3.59 -15.14 7.09
CA GLY A 758 3.28 -15.97 8.26
C GLY A 758 3.37 -17.47 8.01
N THR A 759 3.21 -17.94 6.76
CA THR A 759 3.19 -19.39 6.46
C THR A 759 4.17 -19.78 5.36
N ILE A 760 4.09 -19.15 4.18
CA ILE A 760 4.89 -19.56 3.01
C ILE A 760 6.37 -19.27 3.23
N LEU A 761 6.71 -18.03 3.60
CA LEU A 761 8.10 -17.62 3.77
C LEU A 761 8.80 -18.35 4.93
N PRO A 762 8.20 -18.51 6.13
CA PRO A 762 8.79 -19.32 7.19
C PRO A 762 9.09 -20.76 6.75
N ASN A 763 8.17 -21.41 6.03
CA ASN A 763 8.37 -22.77 5.52
C ASN A 763 9.57 -22.86 4.55
N LEU A 764 9.70 -21.89 3.64
CA LEU A 764 10.84 -21.83 2.69
C LEU A 764 12.20 -21.59 3.38
N LEU A 765 12.21 -20.84 4.49
CA LEU A 765 13.43 -20.49 5.21
C LEU A 765 13.87 -21.56 6.21
N THR A 766 12.93 -22.33 6.77
CA THR A 766 13.21 -23.35 7.79
C THR A 766 13.52 -24.73 7.21
N ASP A 767 12.87 -25.10 6.11
CA ASP A 767 13.10 -26.40 5.48
C ASP A 767 14.29 -26.38 4.52
N SER A 768 15.31 -27.16 4.87
CA SER A 768 16.53 -27.34 4.07
C SER A 768 16.27 -27.87 2.65
N ALA A 769 15.16 -28.57 2.40
CA ALA A 769 14.78 -29.04 1.07
C ALA A 769 14.50 -27.89 0.11
N HIS A 770 14.06 -26.73 0.63
CA HIS A 770 13.66 -25.58 -0.17
C HIS A 770 14.80 -24.56 -0.39
N TRP A 771 15.89 -24.62 0.38
CA TRP A 771 16.96 -23.62 0.29
C TRP A 771 17.57 -23.48 -1.11
N ARG A 772 17.69 -24.57 -1.88
CA ARG A 772 18.21 -24.50 -3.25
C ARG A 772 17.34 -23.63 -4.17
N SER A 773 16.03 -23.58 -3.93
CA SER A 773 15.12 -22.72 -4.71
C SER A 773 15.26 -21.23 -4.38
N LEU A 774 15.89 -20.90 -3.25
CA LEU A 774 16.18 -19.52 -2.82
C LEU A 774 17.53 -19.02 -3.33
N ALA A 775 18.29 -19.80 -4.10
CA ALA A 775 19.51 -19.31 -4.72
C ALA A 775 19.18 -18.14 -5.65
N ASP A 776 20.03 -17.12 -5.71
CA ASP A 776 19.79 -15.97 -6.59
C ASP A 776 19.71 -16.39 -8.07
N PRO A 777 18.82 -15.77 -8.87
CA PRO A 777 18.02 -14.56 -8.59
C PRO A 777 16.67 -14.69 -7.85
N PRO A 778 15.95 -15.84 -7.80
CA PRO A 778 14.60 -15.89 -7.23
C PRO A 778 14.53 -15.61 -5.73
N GLY A 779 15.57 -15.96 -4.95
CA GLY A 779 15.64 -15.63 -3.52
C GLY A 779 15.59 -14.13 -3.25
N LYS A 780 16.46 -13.36 -3.91
CA LYS A 780 16.44 -11.89 -3.87
C LYS A 780 15.11 -11.31 -4.32
N ALA A 781 14.51 -11.84 -5.38
CA ALA A 781 13.22 -11.39 -5.88
C ALA A 781 12.08 -11.66 -4.86
N LEU A 782 12.06 -12.82 -4.21
CA LEU A 782 11.10 -13.14 -3.15
C LEU A 782 11.28 -12.24 -1.93
N ALA A 783 12.52 -11.92 -1.56
CA ALA A 783 12.80 -10.98 -0.48
C ALA A 783 12.19 -9.61 -0.78
N LYS A 784 12.37 -9.14 -2.01
CA LYS A 784 11.81 -7.87 -2.51
C LYS A 784 10.28 -7.85 -2.48
N LEU A 785 9.64 -8.88 -3.03
CA LEU A 785 8.17 -9.03 -2.97
C LEU A 785 7.64 -9.01 -1.53
N SER A 786 8.32 -9.73 -0.63
CA SER A 786 7.94 -9.82 0.78
C SER A 786 7.98 -8.47 1.49
N VAL A 787 9.04 -7.67 1.26
CA VAL A 787 9.18 -6.32 1.81
C VAL A 787 8.11 -5.39 1.25
N TRP A 788 7.85 -5.42 -0.05
CA TRP A 788 6.83 -4.58 -0.68
C TRP A 788 5.42 -4.87 -0.14
N CYS A 789 5.06 -6.15 0.00
CA CYS A 789 3.80 -6.57 0.61
C CYS A 789 3.70 -6.13 2.08
N ALA A 790 4.76 -6.33 2.86
CA ALA A 790 4.81 -5.92 4.26
C ALA A 790 4.61 -4.40 4.44
N LEU A 791 5.32 -3.58 3.67
CA LEU A 791 5.23 -2.11 3.72
C LEU A 791 3.85 -1.60 3.27
N SER A 792 3.31 -2.15 2.19
CA SER A 792 1.99 -1.77 1.68
C SER A 792 0.89 -2.09 2.69
N SER A 793 0.90 -3.30 3.27
CA SER A 793 -0.09 -3.70 4.28
C SER A 793 0.06 -2.89 5.58
N TYR A 794 1.29 -2.66 6.05
CA TYR A 794 1.54 -1.92 7.28
C TYR A 794 1.14 -0.45 7.18
N SER A 795 1.42 0.21 6.05
CA SER A 795 1.05 1.61 5.82
C SER A 795 -0.47 1.83 5.71
N SER A 796 -1.20 0.82 5.22
CA SER A 796 -2.66 0.86 5.06
C SER A 796 -3.41 0.66 6.39
N HIS A 797 -2.81 -0.03 7.36
CA HIS A 797 -3.44 -0.37 8.65
C HIS A 797 -3.48 0.80 9.67
N HIS A 798 -2.51 1.72 9.64
CA HIS A 798 -2.37 2.77 10.67
C HIS A 798 -3.24 4.01 10.46
N LYS A 799 -3.98 4.09 9.33
CA LYS A 799 -4.88 5.21 9.03
C LYS A 799 -6.29 4.67 8.94
N GLY A 800 -6.97 4.61 10.09
CA GLY A 800 -8.31 4.03 10.24
C GLY A 800 -9.30 4.39 9.14
N SER A 801 -9.43 3.48 8.17
CA SER A 801 -10.57 3.26 7.31
C SER A 801 -10.27 1.96 6.56
N LEU A 802 -11.05 0.91 6.83
CA LEU A 802 -10.99 -0.32 6.05
C LEU A 802 -11.37 0.07 4.60
N SER A 803 -10.37 0.10 3.72
CA SER A 803 -10.57 0.49 2.32
C SER A 803 -11.66 -0.37 1.69
N ALA A 804 -12.50 0.23 0.84
CA ALA A 804 -13.46 -0.47 -0.02
C ALA A 804 -12.83 -1.59 -0.89
N ARG A 805 -11.49 -1.69 -0.94
CA ARG A 805 -10.74 -2.86 -1.47
C ARG A 805 -11.06 -4.17 -0.73
N GLN A 806 -11.62 -4.10 0.46
CA GLN A 806 -12.04 -5.25 1.24
C GLN A 806 -13.47 -5.62 0.85
N ARG A 807 -13.67 -6.21 -0.34
CA ARG A 807 -14.81 -7.13 -0.52
C ARG A 807 -14.72 -8.06 0.68
N LYS A 808 -15.73 -8.02 1.55
CA LYS A 808 -15.73 -8.71 2.84
C LYS A 808 -15.83 -10.21 2.55
N ARG A 809 -14.73 -10.80 2.08
CA ARG A 809 -14.60 -12.24 1.89
C ARG A 809 -14.84 -12.86 3.24
N GLN A 810 -15.62 -13.95 3.23
CA GLN A 810 -15.96 -14.69 4.43
C GLN A 810 -14.65 -14.99 5.15
N ARG A 811 -14.55 -14.50 6.38
CA ARG A 811 -13.33 -14.40 7.18
C ARG A 811 -12.99 -15.77 7.78
N GLU A 812 -13.11 -16.83 6.98
CA GLU A 812 -13.13 -18.22 7.46
C GLU A 812 -11.75 -18.65 7.99
N ASP A 813 -10.65 -18.02 7.56
CA ASP A 813 -9.30 -18.48 7.89
C ASP A 813 -8.54 -17.64 8.94
N ILE A 814 -9.13 -16.59 9.53
CA ILE A 814 -8.42 -15.83 10.59
C ILE A 814 -8.34 -16.62 11.90
N GLU A 815 -9.29 -17.53 12.15
CA GLU A 815 -9.29 -18.35 13.36
C GLU A 815 -8.08 -19.30 13.41
N ASP A 816 -7.57 -19.73 12.26
CA ASP A 816 -6.39 -20.60 12.17
C ASP A 816 -5.05 -19.88 12.43
N TYR A 817 -4.97 -18.56 12.27
CA TYR A 817 -3.76 -17.84 12.66
C TYR A 817 -3.60 -17.76 14.19
N ASN A 818 -4.71 -17.80 14.94
CA ASN A 818 -4.65 -17.93 16.40
C ASN A 818 -4.28 -19.36 16.82
N SER A 819 -4.61 -20.38 16.02
CA SER A 819 -4.30 -21.79 16.31
C SER A 819 -2.87 -22.20 15.92
N LEU A 820 -2.31 -21.61 14.84
CA LEU A 820 -0.92 -21.83 14.41
C LEU A 820 0.11 -21.30 15.44
N PHE A 821 -0.27 -20.32 16.25
CA PHE A 821 0.53 -19.79 17.34
C PHE A 821 -0.37 -19.41 18.54
N PRO A 822 -0.74 -20.38 19.40
CA PRO A 822 -1.58 -20.11 20.56
C PRO A 822 -0.83 -19.21 21.52
N LEU A 823 -1.20 -17.93 21.57
CA LEU A 823 -0.98 -17.13 22.77
C LEU A 823 -2.24 -17.33 23.60
N ASP A 824 -2.10 -18.08 24.68
CA ASP A 824 -3.12 -18.24 25.70
C ASP A 824 -3.52 -16.83 26.18
N ASP A 825 -4.69 -16.33 25.74
CA ASP A 825 -5.18 -14.96 25.94
C ASP A 825 -5.33 -14.60 27.44
N THR A 826 -5.16 -15.59 28.32
CA THR A 826 -5.21 -15.43 29.78
C THR A 826 -3.87 -15.01 30.41
N GLN A 827 -2.73 -15.02 29.70
CA GLN A 827 -1.45 -14.60 30.27
C GLN A 827 -0.52 -13.86 29.28
N PRO A 828 -0.74 -12.54 29.04
CA PRO A 828 0.28 -11.67 28.44
C PRO A 828 1.61 -11.66 29.22
N SER A 829 1.64 -12.24 30.41
CA SER A 829 2.78 -12.36 31.30
C SER A 829 3.76 -13.49 30.97
N LYS A 830 3.40 -14.57 30.25
CA LYS A 830 4.35 -15.69 29.99
C LYS A 830 5.35 -15.40 28.86
N LEU A 831 4.93 -14.79 27.75
CA LEU A 831 5.84 -14.35 26.69
C LEU A 831 6.72 -13.17 27.16
N MET A 832 6.12 -12.23 27.92
CA MET A 832 6.86 -11.19 28.63
C MET A 832 7.88 -11.80 29.61
N ARG A 833 7.53 -12.84 30.38
CA ARG A 833 8.42 -13.50 31.35
C ARG A 833 9.52 -14.35 30.70
N LEU A 834 9.28 -14.96 29.53
CA LEU A 834 10.31 -15.66 28.74
C LEU A 834 11.26 -14.68 28.03
N LEU A 835 10.79 -13.48 27.68
CA LEU A 835 11.61 -12.39 27.14
C LEU A 835 12.23 -11.50 28.24
N SER A 836 11.80 -11.64 29.50
CA SER A 836 12.26 -10.86 30.65
C SER A 836 12.93 -11.68 31.75
N SER A 837 13.22 -12.97 31.55
CA SER A 837 13.82 -13.79 32.61
C SER A 837 15.30 -13.48 32.80
N ASN A 838 15.57 -12.55 33.70
CA ASN A 838 16.56 -12.70 34.77
C ASN A 838 16.31 -11.52 35.71
N GLU A 839 15.70 -11.77 36.87
CA GLU A 839 16.06 -11.21 38.18
C GLU A 839 15.12 -11.88 39.22
N ASP A 840 15.64 -12.89 39.93
CA ASP A 840 15.18 -13.27 41.27
C ASP A 840 16.44 -13.65 42.06
N GLU A 841 17.16 -12.64 42.54
CA GLU A 841 18.14 -12.72 43.65
C GLU A 841 18.01 -11.39 44.43
N PRO A 842 18.00 -11.42 45.78
CA PRO A 842 17.59 -10.28 46.58
C PRO A 842 18.69 -9.21 46.65
N VAL A 843 18.27 -7.97 46.38
CA VAL A 843 18.87 -6.66 46.73
C VAL A 843 20.20 -6.73 47.49
N ALA A 844 21.31 -6.58 46.76
CA ALA A 844 22.55 -6.03 47.28
C ALA A 844 23.13 -5.04 46.27
N LEU A 845 23.44 -3.83 46.76
CA LEU A 845 23.94 -2.67 46.04
C LEU A 845 25.09 -3.00 45.07
N SER A 846 24.82 -2.98 43.76
CA SER A 846 25.88 -2.90 42.74
C SER A 846 25.55 -1.86 41.66
N SER A 847 26.60 -1.12 41.30
CA SER A 847 26.68 0.02 40.37
C SER A 847 26.01 -0.20 38.99
N PRO A 848 25.54 0.86 38.28
CA PRO A 848 24.80 0.79 37.01
C PRO A 848 25.59 0.31 35.78
N GLY A 849 26.70 -0.42 35.94
CA GLY A 849 27.69 -0.67 34.89
C GLY A 849 27.57 -1.98 34.09
N ASP A 850 26.86 -3.00 34.59
CA ASP A 850 26.97 -4.37 34.05
C ASP A 850 25.61 -5.07 33.84
N ARG A 851 24.73 -4.49 33.01
CA ARG A 851 23.62 -5.26 32.42
C ARG A 851 24.06 -5.87 31.09
N SER A 852 24.18 -7.20 31.04
CA SER A 852 24.40 -7.93 29.78
C SER A 852 23.17 -7.83 28.88
N MET A 853 23.37 -7.52 27.60
CA MET A 853 22.31 -7.42 26.59
C MET A 853 21.56 -8.76 26.46
N SER A 854 20.33 -8.84 26.97
CA SER A 854 19.43 -9.97 26.76
C SER A 854 18.95 -10.02 25.31
N SER A 855 18.73 -11.24 24.80
CA SER A 855 18.29 -11.58 23.44
C SER A 855 16.82 -11.26 23.14
N SER A 856 16.21 -10.34 23.89
CA SER A 856 14.79 -10.00 23.78
C SER A 856 14.58 -8.61 23.19
N LEU A 857 13.48 -8.44 22.44
CA LEU A 857 12.92 -7.13 22.11
C LEU A 857 12.85 -6.32 23.41
N SER A 858 13.41 -5.11 23.45
CA SER A 858 13.40 -4.36 24.71
C SER A 858 11.95 -4.10 25.12
N ALA A 859 11.63 -4.23 26.41
CA ALA A 859 10.27 -4.01 26.91
C ALA A 859 9.68 -2.65 26.43
N SER A 860 10.55 -1.65 26.22
CA SER A 860 10.19 -0.34 25.66
C SER A 860 9.72 -0.36 24.19
N GLN A 861 10.17 -1.31 23.35
CA GLN A 861 9.71 -1.49 21.97
C GLN A 861 8.36 -2.20 21.89
N LEU A 862 8.06 -3.07 22.86
CA LEU A 862 6.80 -3.83 22.91
C LEU A 862 5.62 -3.00 23.45
N HIS A 863 5.86 -2.03 24.34
CA HIS A 863 4.80 -1.19 24.91
C HIS A 863 4.15 -0.21 23.90
N THR A 864 4.79 0.08 22.77
CA THR A 864 4.26 0.98 21.73
C THR A 864 3.51 0.27 20.60
N VAL A 865 3.58 -1.06 20.54
CA VAL A 865 3.07 -1.86 19.41
C VAL A 865 1.84 -2.65 19.81
N ASN A 866 0.72 -2.43 19.12
CA ASN A 866 -0.51 -3.18 19.35
C ASN A 866 -0.38 -4.61 18.80
N MET A 867 -0.04 -5.56 19.67
CA MET A 867 0.05 -6.99 19.34
C MET A 867 -1.30 -7.68 19.12
N ARG A 868 -2.44 -6.97 19.20
CA ARG A 868 -3.74 -7.53 18.75
C ARG A 868 -3.86 -7.59 17.21
N ASP A 869 -3.04 -6.83 16.49
CA ASP A 869 -3.03 -6.87 15.03
C ASP A 869 -2.26 -8.13 14.53
N PRO A 870 -2.87 -9.00 13.70
CA PRO A 870 -2.21 -10.19 13.18
C PRO A 870 -0.96 -9.86 12.35
N LEU A 871 -0.92 -8.72 11.64
CA LEU A 871 0.24 -8.33 10.84
C LEU A 871 1.45 -8.03 11.72
N ASN A 872 1.24 -7.34 12.85
CA ASN A 872 2.29 -7.02 13.81
C ASN A 872 2.89 -8.30 14.42
N ARG A 873 2.06 -9.31 14.73
CA ARG A 873 2.51 -10.62 15.23
C ARG A 873 3.36 -11.34 14.19
N VAL A 874 2.88 -11.41 12.95
CA VAL A 874 3.59 -12.08 11.84
C VAL A 874 4.94 -11.41 11.58
N LEU A 875 5.01 -10.07 11.56
CA LEU A 875 6.25 -9.34 11.38
C LEU A 875 7.24 -9.59 12.54
N ALA A 876 6.79 -9.54 13.80
CA ALA A 876 7.64 -9.84 14.95
C ALA A 876 8.22 -11.27 14.88
N ASN A 877 7.39 -12.26 14.56
CA ASN A 877 7.83 -13.65 14.41
C ASN A 877 8.81 -13.82 13.25
N LEU A 878 8.58 -13.14 12.13
CA LEU A 878 9.50 -13.16 10.99
C LEU A 878 10.88 -12.61 11.37
N PHE A 879 10.96 -11.48 12.08
CA PHE A 879 12.25 -10.95 12.52
C PHE A 879 12.95 -11.84 13.56
N LEU A 880 12.21 -12.55 14.42
CA LEU A 880 12.78 -13.57 15.31
C LEU A 880 13.34 -14.75 14.51
N LEU A 881 12.64 -15.23 13.49
CA LEU A 881 13.13 -16.27 12.58
C LEU A 881 14.40 -15.82 11.85
N ILE A 882 14.41 -14.60 11.31
CA ILE A 882 15.57 -14.03 10.66
C ILE A 882 16.76 -13.94 11.64
N SER A 883 16.52 -13.51 12.88
CA SER A 883 17.56 -13.47 13.90
C SER A 883 18.12 -14.87 14.23
N SER A 884 17.28 -15.90 14.24
CA SER A 884 17.69 -17.29 14.41
C SER A 884 18.56 -17.78 13.24
N ILE A 885 18.19 -17.43 12.00
CA ILE A 885 18.97 -17.76 10.79
C ILE A 885 20.35 -17.10 10.84
N LEU A 886 20.44 -15.84 11.25
CA LEU A 886 21.70 -15.11 11.36
C LEU A 886 22.60 -15.67 12.47
N GLY A 887 22.02 -16.17 13.56
CA GLY A 887 22.75 -16.84 14.65
C GLY A 887 23.20 -18.27 14.32
N SER A 888 22.70 -18.85 13.22
CA SER A 888 23.07 -20.20 12.79
C SER A 888 24.50 -20.25 12.25
N LYS A 889 25.16 -21.40 12.45
CA LYS A 889 26.49 -21.68 11.86
C LYS A 889 26.41 -22.06 10.37
N MET A 890 25.21 -22.24 9.82
CA MET A 890 25.00 -22.62 8.43
C MET A 890 24.68 -21.39 7.56
N ALA A 891 25.64 -21.01 6.72
CA ALA A 891 25.45 -20.00 5.69
C ALA A 891 24.99 -20.65 4.37
N GLY A 892 24.01 -20.05 3.70
CA GLY A 892 23.47 -20.56 2.44
C GLY A 892 22.49 -19.58 1.77
N PRO A 893 21.70 -20.05 0.79
CA PRO A 893 20.72 -19.22 0.10
C PRO A 893 19.69 -18.54 1.02
N HIS A 894 19.32 -19.19 2.13
CA HIS A 894 18.45 -18.62 3.16
C HIS A 894 19.11 -17.44 3.90
N THR A 895 20.43 -17.44 4.10
CA THR A 895 21.18 -16.29 4.64
C THR A 895 21.28 -15.16 3.60
N GLN A 896 21.46 -15.49 2.32
CA GLN A 896 21.46 -14.52 1.22
C GLN A 896 20.09 -13.86 1.02
N PHE A 897 19.01 -14.62 1.22
CA PHE A 897 17.65 -14.08 1.30
C PHE A 897 17.55 -13.03 2.41
N VAL A 898 18.04 -13.33 3.62
CA VAL A 898 18.03 -12.37 4.75
C VAL A 898 18.79 -11.10 4.39
N GLN A 899 19.97 -11.23 3.78
CA GLN A 899 20.74 -10.08 3.32
C GLN A 899 19.92 -9.21 2.34
N SER A 900 19.32 -9.83 1.32
CA SER A 900 18.50 -9.14 0.32
C SER A 900 17.24 -8.50 0.92
N PHE A 901 16.62 -9.17 1.89
CA PHE A 901 15.44 -8.67 2.61
C PHE A 901 15.77 -7.40 3.39
N MET A 902 16.90 -7.40 4.10
CA MET A 902 17.36 -6.23 4.87
C MET A 902 17.82 -5.09 3.96
N GLU A 903 18.49 -5.38 2.85
CA GLU A 903 18.82 -4.39 1.81
C GLU A 903 17.57 -3.69 1.30
N GLU A 904 16.55 -4.44 0.88
CA GLU A 904 15.30 -3.87 0.37
C GLU A 904 14.54 -3.08 1.44
N CYS A 905 14.54 -3.55 2.70
CA CYS A 905 13.95 -2.80 3.81
C CYS A 905 14.59 -1.42 3.95
N VAL A 906 15.92 -1.34 3.94
CA VAL A 906 16.67 -0.06 4.05
C VAL A 906 16.45 0.82 2.83
N GLU A 907 16.43 0.22 1.65
CA GLU A 907 16.25 0.92 0.38
C GLU A 907 14.87 1.58 0.22
N CYS A 908 13.86 1.03 0.89
CA CYS A 908 12.48 1.53 0.88
C CYS A 908 12.14 2.49 2.03
N LEU A 909 13.08 2.82 2.93
CA LEU A 909 12.83 3.74 4.05
C LEU A 909 12.61 5.18 3.57
N GLU A 910 11.62 5.87 4.15
CA GLU A 910 11.50 7.31 3.98
C GLU A 910 12.46 8.06 4.90
N GLN A 911 12.95 9.21 4.42
CA GLN A 911 13.67 10.15 5.28
C GLN A 911 12.74 10.68 6.37
N GLY A 912 12.98 10.27 7.62
CA GLY A 912 12.29 10.81 8.79
C GLY A 912 10.94 10.16 9.15
N SER A 913 10.51 9.08 8.49
CA SER A 913 9.32 8.35 8.94
C SER A 913 9.66 7.45 10.14
N ARG A 914 9.09 7.79 11.29
CA ARG A 914 9.06 6.93 12.47
C ARG A 914 8.08 5.80 12.19
N GLY A 915 8.53 4.55 12.17
CA GLY A 915 7.65 3.37 12.08
C GLY A 915 7.65 2.68 10.72
N SER A 916 8.80 2.18 10.27
CA SER A 916 8.85 1.13 9.24
C SER A 916 8.66 -0.26 9.88
N ILE A 917 8.51 -1.29 9.05
CA ILE A 917 8.50 -2.69 9.52
C ILE A 917 9.78 -3.08 10.30
N LEU A 918 10.85 -2.27 10.26
CA LEU A 918 12.08 -2.50 11.03
C LEU A 918 11.90 -2.27 12.54
N GLN A 919 10.82 -1.63 12.99
CA GLN A 919 10.55 -1.46 14.43
C GLN A 919 10.39 -2.81 15.16
N PHE A 920 10.07 -3.88 14.42
CA PHE A 920 9.93 -5.25 14.94
C PHE A 920 11.27 -6.00 15.02
N MET A 921 12.38 -5.40 14.54
CA MET A 921 13.70 -6.00 14.54
C MET A 921 14.35 -5.94 15.95
N PRO A 922 14.86 -7.06 16.49
CA PRO A 922 15.64 -7.06 17.72
C PRO A 922 16.97 -6.28 17.59
N PHE A 923 17.34 -5.50 18.60
CA PHE A 923 18.63 -4.76 18.61
C PHE A 923 19.85 -5.67 18.53
N THR A 924 19.77 -6.90 19.04
CA THR A 924 20.84 -7.90 18.99
C THR A 924 21.17 -8.31 17.55
N MET A 925 20.21 -8.24 16.64
CA MET A 925 20.35 -8.62 15.24
C MET A 925 21.32 -7.69 14.48
N VAL A 926 21.45 -6.42 14.90
CA VAL A 926 22.31 -5.42 14.24
C VAL A 926 23.76 -5.90 14.14
N TYR A 927 24.29 -6.53 15.19
CA TYR A 927 25.68 -6.99 15.20
C TYR A 927 25.90 -8.18 14.27
N GLU A 928 24.93 -9.09 14.15
CA GLU A 928 25.00 -10.20 13.22
C GLU A 928 24.85 -9.74 11.77
N LEU A 929 24.01 -8.74 11.52
CA LEU A 929 23.85 -8.13 10.20
C LEU A 929 25.12 -7.44 9.71
N VAL A 930 25.84 -6.74 10.59
CA VAL A 930 27.10 -6.06 10.21
C VAL A 930 28.21 -7.06 9.86
N LYS A 931 28.13 -8.32 10.30
CA LYS A 931 29.07 -9.36 9.83
C LYS A 931 28.91 -9.67 8.34
N LEU A 932 27.75 -9.35 7.74
CA LEU A 932 27.52 -9.50 6.30
C LEU A 932 28.14 -8.30 5.56
N PRO A 933 29.16 -8.48 4.71
CA PRO A 933 29.91 -7.38 4.11
C PRO A 933 29.06 -6.37 3.33
N ALA A 934 27.98 -6.82 2.70
CA ALA A 934 27.09 -5.94 1.94
C ALA A 934 26.31 -4.94 2.82
N LEU A 935 26.00 -5.35 4.06
CA LEU A 935 25.26 -4.58 5.06
C LEU A 935 26.18 -3.80 6.01
N ALA A 936 27.49 -4.07 5.99
CA ALA A 936 28.53 -3.41 6.80
C ALA A 936 28.81 -1.97 6.33
N LYS A 937 27.77 -1.14 6.23
CA LYS A 937 27.84 0.25 5.77
C LYS A 937 27.22 1.16 6.83
N PRO A 938 27.83 2.32 7.16
CA PRO A 938 27.27 3.24 8.15
C PRO A 938 25.83 3.66 7.85
N LYS A 939 25.49 3.86 6.56
CA LYS A 939 24.13 4.18 6.09
C LYS A 939 23.11 3.10 6.50
N VAL A 940 23.45 1.83 6.35
CA VAL A 940 22.58 0.69 6.68
C VAL A 940 22.38 0.60 8.19
N VAL A 941 23.46 0.73 8.97
CA VAL A 941 23.38 0.68 10.43
C VAL A 941 22.47 1.78 10.97
N LEU A 942 22.65 3.03 10.51
CA LEU A 942 21.79 4.14 10.93
C LEU A 942 20.32 3.92 10.55
N ALA A 943 20.06 3.27 9.41
CA ALA A 943 18.72 3.00 8.91
C ALA A 943 17.97 1.91 9.69
N ILE A 944 18.68 0.87 10.16
CA ILE A 944 18.08 -0.25 10.89
C ILE A 944 18.01 -0.01 12.41
N THR A 945 18.73 0.98 12.94
CA THR A 945 18.71 1.32 14.37
C THR A 945 17.79 2.51 14.66
N ASP A 946 16.93 2.39 15.67
CA ASP A 946 16.14 3.52 16.15
C ASP A 946 16.98 4.49 16.99
N LEU A 947 17.44 5.58 16.35
CA LEU A 947 18.26 6.62 16.98
C LEU A 947 17.48 7.51 17.95
N THR A 948 16.15 7.42 18.02
CA THR A 948 15.36 8.16 19.02
C THR A 948 15.57 7.60 20.43
N LEU A 949 15.86 6.30 20.52
CA LEU A 949 16.11 5.60 21.79
C LEU A 949 17.60 5.67 22.16
N PRO A 950 17.95 5.94 23.44
CA PRO A 950 19.34 5.91 23.90
C PRO A 950 20.04 4.57 23.62
N LEU A 951 19.32 3.46 23.77
CA LEU A 951 19.84 2.13 23.46
C LEU A 951 20.18 1.97 21.97
N GLY A 952 19.31 2.46 21.08
CA GLY A 952 19.56 2.41 19.64
C GLY A 952 20.77 3.23 19.22
N ARG A 953 20.98 4.42 19.83
CA ARG A 953 22.19 5.22 19.62
C ARG A 953 23.46 4.51 20.08
N ARG A 954 23.43 3.83 21.24
CA ARG A 954 24.56 3.02 21.74
C ARG A 954 24.90 1.86 20.80
N VAL A 955 23.89 1.13 20.32
CA VAL A 955 24.07 0.02 19.38
C VAL A 955 24.64 0.51 18.05
N ALA A 956 24.09 1.60 17.49
CA ALA A 956 24.59 2.20 16.26
C ALA A 956 26.04 2.68 16.40
N ALA A 957 26.37 3.37 17.51
CA ALA A 957 27.72 3.86 17.77
C ALA A 957 28.73 2.72 17.81
N LYS A 958 28.41 1.63 18.52
CA LYS A 958 29.29 0.46 18.60
C LYS A 958 29.46 -0.23 17.26
N ALA A 959 28.36 -0.45 16.52
CA ALA A 959 28.42 -1.09 15.21
C ALA A 959 29.21 -0.27 14.19
N ILE A 960 29.01 1.05 14.13
CA ILE A 960 29.72 1.94 13.18
C ILE A 960 31.18 2.13 13.58
N SER A 961 31.51 2.16 14.87
CA SER A 961 32.90 2.29 15.34
C SER A 961 33.76 1.07 15.04
N ALA A 962 33.12 -0.08 14.79
CA ALA A 962 33.76 -1.34 14.42
C ALA A 962 33.92 -1.52 12.90
N LEU A 963 33.27 -0.69 12.07
CA LEU A 963 33.49 -0.58 10.63
C LEU A 963 34.80 0.16 10.33
#